data_AF-A0A0N0RHF9-F1
#
_entry.id   AF-A0A0N0RHF9-F1
#
_cell.length_a   1.000
_cell.length_b   1.000
_cell.length_c   1.000
_cell.angle_alpha   90.00
_cell.angle_beta   90.00
_cell.angle_gamma   90.00
#
_symmetry.space_group_name_H-M   'P 1'
#
loop_
_entity.id
_entity.type
_entity.pdbx_description
1 polymer ?
#
loop_
_entity_poly.entity_id
_entity_poly.type
_entity_poly.pdbx_seq_one_letter_code
_entity_poly.pdbx_strand_id
1 'polypeptide(L)'
;MRPVTDLVRAEHPFEVVSEYSPSGDQPQAIKELTKRINDGEQDVVLLGATGTGKSATTAWLIEQVQRPTLVMAHNKTLAAQLASEFRELLPHNAVEYFVSYYDYYQPEAYVPQSDTYIEKDSSINAEVERLRHSATNSLLTRRDVVVVSSVSCIYGLGTPQEYVDRMVQLSVGDQLDRDELLTRFVDMQYDRNDVAFERGTFRVRGDTVEIIPMYEELAIRIEFFGDEIDALYTLHPMTGEVIRQEDHIHIFPASHYVAGPERLSRAIGTIEEELAERLEELEGQNKLLEAQRLRMRTTHDLEMLRQMGSTNGVENYSRHLDGRAPGTAPNTLMDYFPEDFLLVIDESHVTVPQIGAMYEGDRSRKRTLVDFGFRLPSALDNRPLTFSEFTERTGQTVYLSATPAEYELNRAHGVVEQIIRPTGLVDPEVIVKPVKGQIDDLREEIDKRVKRDERVLVTTLTKRMAEDLTDFLLENGVRVQYLHSDVDTLRRIELLRSLRKGEYDVLVGINLLREGLDLPEVSLVAILDADKEGFLRSRTSLIQTIGRAARNVSGQVHMYADTITDSMQDAIDETNRRREKQIAYNTEHGIDPTPLRKRIADVTDMLAREDIDTDTLLATDYRSGKEKVAQDRARANAVDSMQGRQIDLGDDPVGALTGMIDEMTAQMHQAAESLNFEVAARLRDEVQELKKELRAVQRS
;
A
#
# COMPACT_ATOMS: atom_id res chain seq x y z
N MET A 1 -23.15 6.93 -2.19
CA MET A 1 -23.83 8.22 -2.50
C MET A 1 -22.92 9.31 -2.00
N ARG A 2 -22.54 10.26 -2.86
CA ARG A 2 -21.58 11.31 -2.49
C ARG A 2 -22.19 12.26 -1.44
N PRO A 3 -21.38 12.83 -0.53
CA PRO A 3 -21.93 13.67 0.53
C PRO A 3 -22.55 14.93 -0.06
N VAL A 4 -23.75 15.27 0.40
CA VAL A 4 -24.39 16.57 0.19
C VAL A 4 -23.98 17.43 1.37
N THR A 5 -23.13 18.40 1.13
CA THR A 5 -22.54 19.22 2.19
C THR A 5 -22.32 20.65 1.72
N ASP A 6 -22.40 21.59 2.66
CA ASP A 6 -22.01 22.99 2.45
C ASP A 6 -20.47 23.17 2.53
N LEU A 7 -19.72 22.09 2.80
CA LEU A 7 -18.26 22.10 2.80
C LEU A 7 -17.73 22.44 1.41
N VAL A 8 -17.12 23.61 1.28
CA VAL A 8 -16.49 24.06 0.05
C VAL A 8 -15.06 23.53 0.01
N ARG A 9 -14.74 22.72 -1.00
CA ARG A 9 -13.37 22.25 -1.24
C ARG A 9 -12.49 23.42 -1.66
N ALA A 10 -11.33 23.55 -1.04
CA ALA A 10 -10.30 24.46 -1.50
C ALA A 10 -9.86 24.10 -2.93
N GLU A 11 -9.78 25.10 -3.80
CA GLU A 11 -9.28 24.94 -5.16
C GLU A 11 -7.85 25.48 -5.25
N HIS A 12 -6.90 24.55 -5.38
CA HIS A 12 -5.53 24.84 -5.75
C HIS A 12 -5.23 24.13 -7.08
N PRO A 13 -4.39 24.72 -7.95
CA PRO A 13 -3.99 24.02 -9.17
C PRO A 13 -3.02 22.88 -8.85
N PHE A 14 -3.12 21.77 -9.58
CA PHE A 14 -2.03 20.81 -9.66
C PHE A 14 -0.84 21.46 -10.38
N GLU A 15 0.36 21.31 -9.82
CA GLU A 15 1.60 21.84 -10.38
C GLU A 15 2.70 20.78 -10.29
N VAL A 16 3.24 20.37 -11.44
CA VAL A 16 4.33 19.41 -11.48
C VAL A 16 5.67 20.14 -11.32
N VAL A 17 6.38 19.82 -10.24
CA VAL A 17 7.74 20.29 -9.98
C VAL A 17 8.71 19.16 -10.34
N SER A 18 9.52 19.37 -11.38
CA SER A 18 10.48 18.37 -11.82
C SER A 18 11.72 19.01 -12.45
N GLU A 19 12.90 18.41 -12.22
CA GLU A 19 14.11 18.74 -12.98
C GLU A 19 14.06 18.22 -14.42
N TYR A 20 13.12 17.30 -14.71
CA TYR A 20 12.93 16.70 -16.02
C TYR A 20 11.83 17.41 -16.80
N SER A 21 12.00 17.48 -18.12
CA SER A 21 10.93 17.88 -19.04
C SER A 21 10.43 16.67 -19.82
N PRO A 22 9.15 16.63 -20.24
CA PRO A 22 8.63 15.58 -21.10
C PRO A 22 9.53 15.36 -22.33
N SER A 23 9.94 14.12 -22.58
CA SER A 23 10.90 13.77 -23.63
C SER A 23 10.56 12.44 -24.30
N GLY A 24 11.23 12.12 -25.41
CA GLY A 24 10.85 10.98 -26.23
C GLY A 24 9.45 11.19 -26.81
N ASP A 25 8.59 10.19 -26.66
CA ASP A 25 7.18 10.26 -27.07
C ASP A 25 6.22 10.71 -25.95
N GLN A 26 6.73 11.02 -24.74
CA GLN A 26 5.91 11.56 -23.65
C GLN A 26 5.14 12.83 -24.05
N PRO A 27 5.70 13.84 -24.75
CA PRO A 27 4.93 15.04 -25.11
C PRO A 27 3.72 14.72 -25.99
N GLN A 28 3.87 13.78 -26.92
CA GLN A 28 2.77 13.33 -27.79
C GLN A 28 1.75 12.53 -26.98
N ALA A 29 2.20 11.62 -26.12
CA ALA A 29 1.33 10.81 -25.28
C ALA A 29 0.50 11.69 -24.33
N ILE A 30 1.11 12.64 -23.62
CA ILE A 30 0.42 13.59 -22.74
C ILE A 30 -0.62 14.40 -23.51
N LYS A 31 -0.25 14.94 -24.68
CA LYS A 31 -1.16 15.72 -25.52
C LYS A 31 -2.35 14.89 -25.99
N GLU A 32 -2.12 13.64 -26.40
CA GLU A 32 -3.18 12.75 -26.87
C GLU A 32 -4.09 12.28 -25.74
N LEU A 33 -3.53 11.87 -24.60
CA LEU A 33 -4.29 11.52 -23.39
C LEU A 33 -5.17 12.70 -22.95
N THR A 34 -4.59 13.89 -22.82
CA THR A 34 -5.29 15.11 -22.41
C THR A 34 -6.44 15.41 -23.37
N LYS A 35 -6.18 15.34 -24.69
CA LYS A 35 -7.21 15.58 -25.70
C LYS A 35 -8.36 14.57 -25.56
N ARG A 36 -8.06 13.26 -25.50
CA ARG A 36 -9.07 12.20 -25.39
C ARG A 36 -9.94 12.35 -24.15
N ILE A 37 -9.32 12.68 -23.01
CA ILE A 37 -10.04 12.94 -21.77
C ILE A 37 -10.93 14.19 -21.90
N ASN A 38 -10.42 15.29 -22.45
CA ASN A 38 -11.20 16.51 -22.64
C ASN A 38 -12.32 16.38 -23.69
N ASP A 39 -12.14 15.49 -24.67
CA ASP A 39 -13.17 15.14 -25.67
C ASP A 39 -14.27 14.21 -25.07
N GLY A 40 -14.12 13.78 -23.82
CA GLY A 40 -15.12 12.97 -23.09
C GLY A 40 -14.99 11.45 -23.29
N GLU A 41 -13.87 10.96 -23.83
CA GLU A 41 -13.60 9.52 -23.98
C GLU A 41 -13.59 8.84 -22.60
N GLN A 42 -14.38 7.77 -22.43
CA GLN A 42 -14.56 7.13 -21.13
C GLN A 42 -13.39 6.21 -20.75
N ASP A 43 -12.80 5.53 -21.73
CA ASP A 43 -11.78 4.52 -21.51
C ASP A 43 -10.59 4.80 -22.44
N VAL A 44 -9.43 5.12 -21.86
CA VAL A 44 -8.21 5.44 -22.63
C VAL A 44 -7.07 4.53 -22.18
N VAL A 45 -6.37 3.92 -23.12
CA VAL A 45 -5.22 3.04 -22.82
C VAL A 45 -3.92 3.75 -23.16
N LEU A 46 -3.03 3.87 -22.17
CA LEU A 46 -1.61 4.18 -22.38
C LEU A 46 -0.84 2.87 -22.51
N LEU A 47 -0.49 2.51 -23.76
CA LEU A 47 0.42 1.42 -24.07
C LEU A 47 1.86 1.89 -23.82
N GLY A 48 2.26 1.88 -22.55
CA GLY A 48 3.55 2.39 -22.09
C GLY A 48 4.56 1.27 -21.80
N ALA A 49 5.66 1.22 -22.55
CA ALA A 49 6.73 0.25 -22.31
C ALA A 49 7.41 0.47 -20.94
N THR A 50 8.08 -0.57 -20.41
CA THR A 50 8.78 -0.46 -19.14
C THR A 50 9.93 0.55 -19.23
N GLY A 51 10.00 1.48 -18.27
CA GLY A 51 11.07 2.49 -18.20
C GLY A 51 10.83 3.73 -19.05
N THR A 52 9.66 3.91 -19.65
CA THR A 52 9.33 5.13 -20.43
C THR A 52 8.78 6.28 -19.57
N GLY A 53 8.67 6.12 -18.25
CA GLY A 53 8.21 7.16 -17.33
C GLY A 53 6.69 7.33 -17.28
N LYS A 54 5.93 6.22 -17.20
CA LYS A 54 4.45 6.24 -17.13
C LYS A 54 3.89 7.06 -15.96
N SER A 55 4.52 6.99 -14.79
CA SER A 55 4.12 7.77 -13.61
C SER A 55 4.28 9.27 -13.84
N ALA A 56 5.41 9.71 -14.40
CA ALA A 56 5.62 11.10 -14.78
C ALA A 56 4.62 11.58 -15.85
N THR A 57 4.38 10.78 -16.90
CA THR A 57 3.31 11.04 -17.89
C THR A 57 1.95 11.24 -17.21
N THR A 58 1.65 10.43 -16.19
CA THR A 58 0.40 10.54 -15.43
C THR A 58 0.36 11.81 -14.59
N ALA A 59 1.45 12.21 -13.93
CA ALA A 59 1.50 13.46 -13.18
C ALA A 59 1.27 14.68 -14.09
N TRP A 60 1.92 14.71 -15.26
CA TRP A 60 1.68 15.77 -16.25
C TRP A 60 0.26 15.72 -16.81
N LEU A 61 -0.33 14.53 -17.01
CA LEU A 61 -1.75 14.43 -17.38
C LEU A 61 -2.65 15.05 -16.31
N ILE A 62 -2.42 14.73 -15.03
CA ILE A 62 -3.18 15.28 -13.89
C ILE A 62 -3.09 16.81 -13.87
N GLU A 63 -1.89 17.36 -14.06
CA GLU A 63 -1.66 18.81 -14.19
C GLU A 63 -2.40 19.42 -15.40
N GLN A 64 -2.52 18.71 -16.53
CA GLN A 64 -3.27 19.25 -17.68
C GLN A 64 -4.80 19.21 -17.47
N VAL A 65 -5.32 18.20 -16.78
CA VAL A 65 -6.77 18.02 -16.62
C VAL A 65 -7.34 18.67 -15.37
N GLN A 66 -6.50 18.95 -14.36
CA GLN A 66 -6.86 19.65 -13.12
C GLN A 66 -8.02 18.98 -12.33
N ARG A 67 -7.97 17.65 -12.19
CA ARG A 67 -9.05 16.86 -11.56
C ARG A 67 -8.50 15.98 -10.43
N PRO A 68 -9.25 15.81 -9.32
CA PRO A 68 -8.91 14.83 -8.30
C PRO A 68 -8.73 13.46 -8.96
N THR A 69 -7.68 12.73 -8.59
CA THR A 69 -7.32 11.50 -9.29
C THR A 69 -7.15 10.33 -8.32
N LEU A 70 -7.78 9.20 -8.63
CA LEU A 70 -7.54 7.93 -7.96
C LEU A 70 -6.57 7.11 -8.81
N VAL A 71 -5.40 6.76 -8.25
CA VAL A 71 -4.42 5.88 -8.90
C VAL A 71 -4.46 4.52 -8.21
N MET A 72 -4.89 3.48 -8.93
CA MET A 72 -4.97 2.12 -8.40
C MET A 72 -3.74 1.29 -8.80
N ALA A 73 -3.13 0.62 -7.82
CA ALA A 73 -2.07 -0.36 -8.02
C ALA A 73 -2.45 -1.71 -7.40
N HIS A 74 -2.01 -2.81 -8.00
CA HIS A 74 -2.40 -4.16 -7.56
C HIS A 74 -1.68 -4.66 -6.30
N ASN A 75 -0.62 -3.97 -5.85
CA ASN A 75 0.13 -4.35 -4.65
C ASN A 75 0.63 -3.12 -3.86
N LYS A 76 0.88 -3.31 -2.55
CA LYS A 76 1.29 -2.23 -1.64
C LYS A 76 2.66 -1.63 -2.00
N THR A 77 3.59 -2.42 -2.51
CA THR A 77 4.94 -1.96 -2.86
C THR A 77 4.92 -0.97 -4.02
N LEU A 78 4.18 -1.28 -5.09
CA LEU A 78 3.99 -0.41 -6.24
C LEU A 78 3.17 0.84 -5.86
N ALA A 79 2.14 0.67 -5.02
CA ALA A 79 1.37 1.80 -4.50
C ALA A 79 2.27 2.78 -3.72
N ALA A 80 3.16 2.27 -2.85
CA ALA A 80 4.10 3.11 -2.09
C ALA A 80 5.11 3.81 -3.01
N GLN A 81 5.63 3.10 -4.03
CA GLN A 81 6.52 3.69 -5.05
C GLN A 81 5.84 4.84 -5.80
N LEU A 82 4.61 4.61 -6.30
CA LEU A 82 3.85 5.64 -7.00
C LEU A 82 3.54 6.83 -6.08
N ALA A 83 3.12 6.59 -4.83
CA ALA A 83 2.86 7.67 -3.88
C ALA A 83 4.11 8.52 -3.63
N SER A 84 5.29 7.90 -3.47
CA SER A 84 6.56 8.61 -3.33
C SER A 84 6.89 9.43 -4.59
N GLU A 85 6.78 8.83 -5.77
CA GLU A 85 7.05 9.52 -7.04
C GLU A 85 6.08 10.70 -7.25
N PHE A 86 4.80 10.55 -6.93
CA PHE A 86 3.83 11.64 -7.01
C PHE A 86 4.09 12.73 -5.97
N ARG A 87 4.53 12.41 -4.74
CA ARG A 87 4.91 13.43 -3.74
C ARG A 87 6.10 14.26 -4.20
N GLU A 88 7.08 13.62 -4.83
CA GLU A 88 8.22 14.33 -5.42
C GLU A 88 7.80 15.25 -6.58
N LEU A 89 6.88 14.77 -7.43
CA LEU A 89 6.41 15.51 -8.61
C LEU A 89 5.35 16.57 -8.29
N LEU A 90 4.54 16.40 -7.25
CA LEU A 90 3.44 17.29 -6.87
C LEU A 90 3.59 17.76 -5.40
N PRO A 91 4.71 18.39 -5.02
CA PRO A 91 5.04 18.69 -3.62
C PRO A 91 4.12 19.73 -2.97
N HIS A 92 3.32 20.45 -3.77
CA HIS A 92 2.39 21.48 -3.32
C HIS A 92 0.93 21.01 -3.26
N ASN A 93 0.66 19.78 -3.71
CA ASN A 93 -0.69 19.19 -3.75
C ASN A 93 -0.84 18.04 -2.73
N ALA A 94 -2.08 17.60 -2.48
CA ALA A 94 -2.33 16.50 -1.57
C ALA A 94 -2.13 15.15 -2.27
N VAL A 95 -0.95 14.55 -2.06
CA VAL A 95 -0.66 13.18 -2.52
C VAL A 95 -0.84 12.19 -1.37
N GLU A 96 -1.97 11.50 -1.41
CA GLU A 96 -2.49 10.66 -0.34
C GLU A 96 -2.25 9.18 -0.61
N TYR A 97 -2.15 8.39 0.46
CA TYR A 97 -1.89 6.96 0.39
C TYR A 97 -2.99 6.15 1.08
N PHE A 98 -3.68 5.29 0.33
CA PHE A 98 -4.83 4.55 0.83
C PHE A 98 -4.71 3.05 0.56
N VAL A 99 -4.13 2.31 1.50
CA VAL A 99 -4.03 0.85 1.44
C VAL A 99 -4.63 0.22 2.70
N SER A 100 -4.66 -1.12 2.75
CA SER A 100 -5.03 -1.81 3.99
C SER A 100 -4.05 -1.42 5.11
N TYR A 101 -4.59 -0.85 6.18
CA TYR A 101 -3.90 -0.52 7.43
C TYR A 101 -3.49 -1.75 8.26
N TYR A 102 -3.76 -2.97 7.80
CA TYR A 102 -3.30 -4.15 8.51
C TYR A 102 -1.87 -4.50 8.07
N ASP A 103 -0.95 -4.57 9.03
CA ASP A 103 0.38 -5.17 8.84
C ASP A 103 0.25 -6.69 8.69
N TYR A 104 -0.57 -7.28 9.57
CA TYR A 104 -0.97 -8.68 9.51
C TYR A 104 -2.50 -8.77 9.56
N TYR A 105 -3.06 -9.64 8.73
CA TYR A 105 -4.50 -9.87 8.69
C TYR A 105 -4.82 -11.33 8.37
N GLN A 106 -5.41 -12.01 9.34
CA GLN A 106 -6.05 -13.30 9.17
C GLN A 106 -7.57 -13.11 9.22
N PRO A 107 -8.29 -13.34 8.10
CA PRO A 107 -9.73 -13.22 8.09
C PRO A 107 -10.38 -14.34 8.91
N GLU A 108 -11.54 -14.03 9.49
CA GLU A 108 -12.44 -15.04 10.04
C GLU A 108 -12.79 -16.08 8.96
N ALA A 109 -12.65 -17.36 9.25
CA ALA A 109 -13.00 -18.42 8.30
C ALA A 109 -13.43 -19.69 9.03
N TYR A 110 -14.16 -20.55 8.31
CA TYR A 110 -14.49 -21.88 8.79
C TYR A 110 -14.12 -22.89 7.70
N VAL A 111 -13.42 -23.95 8.08
CA VAL A 111 -12.98 -25.03 7.20
C VAL A 111 -13.81 -26.28 7.53
N PRO A 112 -14.88 -26.59 6.76
CA PRO A 112 -15.79 -27.67 7.10
C PRO A 112 -15.12 -29.06 7.11
N GLN A 113 -14.10 -29.25 6.28
CA GLN A 113 -13.39 -30.53 6.15
C GLN A 113 -12.67 -30.95 7.45
N SER A 114 -12.18 -29.98 8.23
CA SER A 114 -11.45 -30.20 9.47
C SER A 114 -12.21 -29.70 10.71
N ASP A 115 -13.47 -29.27 10.54
CA ASP A 115 -14.29 -28.61 11.56
C ASP A 115 -13.52 -27.52 12.33
N THR A 116 -12.72 -26.74 11.61
CA THR A 116 -11.82 -25.75 12.21
C THR A 116 -12.37 -24.36 11.99
N TYR A 117 -12.70 -23.67 13.08
CA TYR A 117 -12.98 -22.25 13.07
C TYR A 117 -11.67 -21.47 13.26
N ILE A 118 -11.45 -20.50 12.38
CA ILE A 118 -10.30 -19.62 12.37
C ILE A 118 -10.79 -18.26 12.82
N GLU A 119 -10.29 -17.80 13.97
CA GLU A 119 -10.58 -16.47 14.49
C GLU A 119 -9.94 -15.38 13.63
N LYS A 120 -10.59 -14.21 13.63
CA LYS A 120 -9.99 -13.00 13.07
C LYS A 120 -8.82 -12.61 13.98
N ASP A 121 -7.65 -12.49 13.38
CA ASP A 121 -6.47 -11.95 14.05
C ASP A 121 -5.84 -10.89 13.15
N SER A 122 -5.47 -9.76 13.73
CA SER A 122 -4.98 -8.63 12.95
C SER A 122 -4.16 -7.66 13.77
N SER A 123 -3.13 -7.10 13.15
CA SER A 123 -2.35 -5.97 13.68
C SER A 123 -2.57 -4.76 12.81
N ILE A 124 -2.94 -3.62 13.42
CA ILE A 124 -3.16 -2.36 12.72
C ILE A 124 -1.87 -1.53 12.75
N ASN A 125 -1.54 -0.96 11.61
CA ASN A 125 -0.49 0.02 11.46
C ASN A 125 -1.05 1.43 11.66
N ALA A 126 -0.70 2.06 12.77
CA ALA A 126 -1.19 3.39 13.11
C ALA A 126 -0.84 4.48 12.08
N GLU A 127 0.28 4.34 11.36
CA GLU A 127 0.63 5.31 10.32
C GLU A 127 -0.24 5.14 9.08
N VAL A 128 -0.42 3.90 8.61
CA VAL A 128 -1.27 3.66 7.44
C VAL A 128 -2.72 4.04 7.76
N GLU A 129 -3.18 3.83 8.98
CA GLU A 129 -4.48 4.34 9.45
C GLU A 129 -4.56 5.87 9.37
N ARG A 130 -3.55 6.59 9.87
CA ARG A 130 -3.45 8.04 9.74
C ARG A 130 -3.53 8.49 8.28
N LEU A 131 -2.77 7.85 7.38
CA LEU A 131 -2.76 8.16 5.95
C LEU A 131 -4.13 7.89 5.29
N ARG A 132 -4.89 6.89 5.75
CA ARG A 132 -6.26 6.66 5.29
C ARG A 132 -7.21 7.78 5.73
N HIS A 133 -7.09 8.24 6.98
CA HIS A 133 -7.85 9.39 7.46
C HIS A 133 -7.47 10.67 6.69
N SER A 134 -6.17 10.88 6.44
CA SER A 134 -5.65 11.98 5.62
C SER A 134 -6.27 11.97 4.23
N ALA A 135 -6.30 10.83 3.56
CA ALA A 135 -6.93 10.69 2.25
C ALA A 135 -8.41 11.09 2.24
N THR A 136 -9.20 10.57 3.18
CA THR A 136 -10.63 10.91 3.27
C THR A 136 -10.86 12.37 3.63
N ASN A 137 -10.02 12.95 4.51
CA ASN A 137 -10.08 14.36 4.88
C ASN A 137 -9.75 15.26 3.68
N SER A 138 -8.65 15.00 2.98
CA SER A 138 -8.23 15.75 1.79
C SER A 138 -9.29 15.71 0.69
N LEU A 139 -9.90 14.55 0.43
CA LEU A 139 -10.99 14.43 -0.56
C LEU A 139 -12.24 15.26 -0.23
N LEU A 140 -12.48 15.56 1.05
CA LEU A 140 -13.61 16.37 1.49
C LEU A 140 -13.26 17.87 1.54
N THR A 141 -12.01 18.22 1.83
CA THR A 141 -11.60 19.60 2.12
C THR A 141 -10.90 20.31 0.96
N ARG A 142 -10.35 19.59 -0.02
CA ARG A 142 -9.63 20.19 -1.17
C ARG A 142 -9.85 19.40 -2.46
N ARG A 143 -9.59 20.04 -3.60
CA ARG A 143 -9.81 19.44 -4.93
C ARG A 143 -8.53 18.86 -5.55
N ASP A 144 -7.37 19.38 -5.20
CA ASP A 144 -6.08 18.98 -5.74
C ASP A 144 -5.50 17.76 -5.01
N VAL A 145 -6.27 16.67 -5.05
CA VAL A 145 -5.95 15.40 -4.38
C VAL A 145 -5.62 14.32 -5.40
N VAL A 146 -4.46 13.69 -5.23
CA VAL A 146 -4.12 12.41 -5.87
C VAL A 146 -4.10 11.34 -4.78
N VAL A 147 -5.00 10.37 -4.84
CA VAL A 147 -4.97 9.23 -3.91
C VAL A 147 -4.38 8.03 -4.62
N VAL A 148 -3.25 7.54 -4.13
CA VAL A 148 -2.67 6.27 -4.57
C VAL A 148 -3.20 5.16 -3.67
N SER A 149 -3.85 4.16 -4.26
CA SER A 149 -4.57 3.13 -3.52
C SER A 149 -4.32 1.73 -4.04
N SER A 150 -4.40 0.75 -3.15
CA SER A 150 -4.60 -0.64 -3.56
C SER A 150 -6.09 -0.90 -3.85
N VAL A 151 -6.47 -2.16 -4.03
CA VAL A 151 -7.90 -2.57 -3.99
C VAL A 151 -8.60 -2.23 -2.68
N SER A 152 -7.92 -1.67 -1.67
CA SER A 152 -8.60 -1.17 -0.46
C SER A 152 -9.62 -0.07 -0.76
N CYS A 153 -9.51 0.68 -1.86
CA CYS A 153 -10.49 1.72 -2.23
C CYS A 153 -11.87 1.17 -2.61
N ILE A 154 -12.00 -0.13 -2.89
CA ILE A 154 -13.29 -0.78 -3.19
C ILE A 154 -13.89 -1.51 -1.99
N TYR A 155 -13.25 -1.46 -0.82
CA TYR A 155 -13.79 -2.00 0.43
C TYR A 155 -14.67 -0.98 1.14
N GLY A 156 -15.62 -1.50 1.92
CA GLY A 156 -16.57 -0.70 2.66
C GLY A 156 -15.88 0.31 3.59
N LEU A 157 -16.35 1.54 3.60
CA LEU A 157 -16.10 2.59 4.57
C LEU A 157 -17.45 3.08 5.10
N GLY A 158 -17.47 3.78 6.23
CA GLY A 158 -18.69 4.47 6.64
C GLY A 158 -19.09 5.53 5.61
N THR A 159 -20.37 5.87 5.64
CA THR A 159 -20.98 6.84 4.71
C THR A 159 -20.25 8.19 4.78
N PRO A 160 -19.81 8.76 3.64
CA PRO A 160 -19.19 10.09 3.62
C PRO A 160 -20.08 11.15 4.26
N GLN A 161 -21.40 11.04 4.09
CA GLN A 161 -22.37 11.95 4.71
C GLN A 161 -22.26 11.96 6.24
N GLU A 162 -22.27 10.80 6.90
CA GLU A 162 -22.13 10.75 8.37
C GLU A 162 -20.76 11.26 8.81
N TYR A 163 -19.70 10.97 8.03
CA TYR A 163 -18.37 11.46 8.36
C TYR A 163 -18.31 13.00 8.36
N VAL A 164 -19.04 13.63 7.43
CA VAL A 164 -19.20 15.09 7.36
C VAL A 164 -20.18 15.62 8.39
N ASP A 165 -21.35 15.02 8.58
CA ASP A 165 -22.40 15.46 9.52
C ASP A 165 -21.92 15.43 10.98
N ARG A 166 -20.93 14.56 11.27
CA ARG A 166 -20.31 14.42 12.59
C ARG A 166 -19.05 15.27 12.75
N MET A 167 -18.64 16.01 11.74
CA MET A 167 -17.49 16.91 11.88
C MET A 167 -17.84 18.06 12.82
N VAL A 168 -16.85 18.52 13.57
CA VAL A 168 -16.95 19.74 14.36
C VAL A 168 -16.27 20.87 13.58
N GLN A 169 -17.04 21.93 13.33
CA GLN A 169 -16.54 23.16 12.73
C GLN A 169 -16.29 24.18 13.84
N LEU A 170 -15.10 24.78 13.84
CA LEU A 170 -14.69 25.76 14.83
C LEU A 170 -14.20 27.01 14.11
N SER A 171 -14.68 28.16 14.54
CA SER A 171 -14.23 29.47 14.10
C SER A 171 -13.90 30.36 15.29
N VAL A 172 -12.93 31.25 15.13
CA VAL A 172 -12.68 32.29 16.13
C VAL A 172 -13.93 33.18 16.27
N GLY A 173 -14.38 33.39 17.51
CA GLY A 173 -15.60 34.10 17.87
C GLY A 173 -16.87 33.24 18.00
N ASP A 174 -16.79 31.93 17.77
CA ASP A 174 -17.93 31.03 17.98
C ASP A 174 -18.32 30.97 19.47
N GLN A 175 -19.63 31.05 19.74
CA GLN A 175 -20.20 30.87 21.09
C GLN A 175 -20.47 29.37 21.30
N LEU A 176 -19.58 28.70 22.04
CA LEU A 176 -19.60 27.27 22.28
C LEU A 176 -19.14 26.97 23.72
N ASP A 177 -19.98 26.25 24.47
CA ASP A 177 -19.59 25.76 25.79
C ASP A 177 -18.48 24.71 25.65
N ARG A 178 -17.45 24.83 26.48
CA ARG A 178 -16.28 23.94 26.44
C ARG A 178 -16.69 22.49 26.69
N ASP A 179 -17.51 22.22 27.69
CA ASP A 179 -17.87 20.85 28.08
C ASP A 179 -18.81 20.21 27.03
N GLU A 180 -19.60 21.01 26.33
CA GLU A 180 -20.34 20.60 25.12
C GLU A 180 -19.37 20.13 24.01
N LEU A 181 -18.29 20.89 23.75
CA LEU A 181 -17.27 20.48 22.77
C LEU A 181 -16.62 19.15 23.16
N LEU A 182 -16.27 18.95 24.43
CA LEU A 182 -15.68 17.69 24.90
C LEU A 182 -16.62 16.50 24.67
N THR A 183 -17.91 16.69 24.91
CA THR A 183 -18.93 15.66 24.67
C THR A 183 -19.00 15.30 23.18
N ARG A 184 -18.94 16.31 22.29
CA ARG A 184 -18.90 16.08 20.84
C ARG A 184 -17.65 15.31 20.41
N PHE A 185 -16.48 15.60 20.99
CA PHE A 185 -15.25 14.83 20.71
C PHE A 185 -15.37 13.36 21.10
N VAL A 186 -15.97 13.05 22.26
CA VAL A 186 -16.24 11.66 22.66
C VAL A 186 -17.21 10.98 21.67
N ASP A 187 -18.28 11.66 21.26
CA ASP A 187 -19.21 11.14 20.25
C ASP A 187 -18.53 10.86 18.89
N MET A 188 -17.52 11.67 18.56
CA MET A 188 -16.64 11.49 17.39
C MET A 188 -15.55 10.41 17.56
N GLN A 189 -15.58 9.66 18.66
CA GLN A 189 -14.64 8.59 19.02
C GLN A 189 -13.22 9.06 19.39
N TYR A 190 -13.07 10.31 19.84
CA TYR A 190 -11.81 10.73 20.47
C TYR A 190 -11.78 10.37 21.94
N ASP A 191 -10.62 9.92 22.41
CA ASP A 191 -10.41 9.58 23.81
C ASP A 191 -9.86 10.78 24.61
N ARG A 192 -10.41 10.99 25.80
CA ARG A 192 -9.83 11.98 26.72
C ARG A 192 -8.60 11.38 27.39
N ASN A 193 -7.42 11.95 27.13
CA ASN A 193 -6.18 11.52 27.75
C ASN A 193 -5.29 12.72 28.11
N ASP A 194 -5.38 13.15 29.38
CA ASP A 194 -4.63 14.30 29.87
C ASP A 194 -3.13 14.02 30.05
N VAL A 195 -2.72 12.73 30.05
CA VAL A 195 -1.34 12.32 30.36
C VAL A 195 -0.58 11.85 29.11
N ALA A 196 -1.15 10.96 28.30
CA ALA A 196 -0.60 10.55 27.01
C ALA A 196 -1.36 11.28 25.90
N PHE A 197 -0.75 12.32 25.36
CA PHE A 197 -1.33 13.12 24.29
C PHE A 197 -0.86 12.60 22.93
N GLU A 198 -1.65 11.71 22.36
CA GLU A 198 -1.39 11.00 21.11
C GLU A 198 -2.55 11.17 20.11
N ARG A 199 -2.38 10.67 18.87
CA ARG A 199 -3.41 10.75 17.83
C ARG A 199 -4.71 10.10 18.30
N GLY A 200 -5.84 10.74 17.98
CA GLY A 200 -7.16 10.27 18.42
C GLY A 200 -7.49 10.65 19.86
N THR A 201 -6.65 11.46 20.52
CA THR A 201 -6.92 11.93 21.89
C THR A 201 -7.09 13.44 21.97
N PHE A 202 -7.81 13.86 23.01
CA PHE A 202 -7.87 15.26 23.44
C PHE A 202 -7.59 15.40 24.94
N ARG A 203 -7.15 16.60 25.34
CA ARG A 203 -6.88 16.96 26.73
C ARG A 203 -7.33 18.38 27.05
N VAL A 204 -7.47 18.67 28.34
CA VAL A 204 -7.96 19.97 28.82
C VAL A 204 -6.99 20.56 29.83
N ARG A 205 -6.61 21.82 29.63
CA ARG A 205 -5.75 22.61 30.53
C ARG A 205 -6.38 23.97 30.79
N GLY A 206 -7.21 24.06 31.82
CA GLY A 206 -7.94 25.30 32.15
C GLY A 206 -8.93 25.64 31.04
N ASP A 207 -8.74 26.80 30.41
CA ASP A 207 -9.58 27.31 29.33
C ASP A 207 -9.08 26.88 27.94
N THR A 208 -8.11 25.97 27.90
CA THR A 208 -7.54 25.45 26.66
C THR A 208 -7.91 23.98 26.46
N VAL A 209 -8.42 23.67 25.28
CA VAL A 209 -8.62 22.29 24.80
C VAL A 209 -7.59 22.01 23.72
N GLU A 210 -6.88 20.89 23.83
CA GLU A 210 -5.96 20.43 22.79
C GLU A 210 -6.39 19.07 22.27
N ILE A 211 -6.34 18.86 20.96
CA ILE A 211 -6.74 17.63 20.28
C ILE A 211 -5.73 17.28 19.20
N ILE A 212 -5.45 15.98 19.03
CA ILE A 212 -4.67 15.48 17.89
C ILE A 212 -5.60 14.70 16.96
N PRO A 213 -6.04 15.28 15.83
CA PRO A 213 -6.86 14.58 14.84
C PRO A 213 -6.18 13.33 14.30
N MET A 214 -6.98 12.34 13.90
CA MET A 214 -6.45 11.07 13.36
C MET A 214 -5.68 11.19 12.05
N TYR A 215 -5.84 12.30 11.31
CA TYR A 215 -5.17 12.55 10.03
C TYR A 215 -3.94 13.47 10.15
N GLU A 216 -3.81 14.20 11.26
CA GLU A 216 -2.76 15.20 11.46
C GLU A 216 -1.56 14.62 12.22
N GLU A 217 -0.39 15.21 11.98
CA GLU A 217 0.77 15.05 12.87
C GLU A 217 0.83 16.16 13.92
N LEU A 218 0.16 17.27 13.65
CA LEU A 218 0.13 18.44 14.50
C LEU A 218 -1.08 18.42 15.42
N ALA A 219 -0.92 19.02 16.60
CA ALA A 219 -2.02 19.21 17.53
C ALA A 219 -2.76 20.51 17.22
N ILE A 220 -4.05 20.52 17.50
CA ILE A 220 -4.89 21.71 17.44
C ILE A 220 -5.15 22.17 18.87
N ARG A 221 -4.92 23.46 19.14
CA ARG A 221 -5.27 24.12 20.39
C ARG A 221 -6.41 25.08 20.16
N ILE A 222 -7.41 24.98 21.03
CA ILE A 222 -8.62 25.78 21.05
C ILE A 222 -8.61 26.53 22.38
N GLU A 223 -8.44 27.83 22.34
CA GLU A 223 -8.43 28.70 23.52
C GLU A 223 -9.81 29.34 23.68
N PHE A 224 -10.36 29.24 24.90
CA PHE A 224 -11.66 29.79 25.25
C PHE A 224 -11.52 31.03 26.13
N PHE A 225 -12.45 31.97 25.99
CA PHE A 225 -12.71 33.05 26.93
C PHE A 225 -14.16 32.98 27.39
N GLY A 226 -14.41 32.27 28.49
CA GLY A 226 -15.78 31.88 28.86
C GLY A 226 -16.32 30.86 27.86
N ASP A 227 -17.44 31.19 27.21
CA ASP A 227 -18.11 30.33 26.22
C ASP A 227 -17.81 30.79 24.77
N GLU A 228 -16.74 31.55 24.55
CA GLU A 228 -16.33 32.04 23.23
C GLU A 228 -14.95 31.49 22.85
N ILE A 229 -14.77 31.04 21.61
CA ILE A 229 -13.47 30.66 21.07
C ILE A 229 -12.66 31.92 20.79
N ASP A 230 -11.62 32.18 21.59
CA ASP A 230 -10.74 33.36 21.47
C ASP A 230 -9.67 33.17 20.40
N ALA A 231 -9.10 31.96 20.31
CA ALA A 231 -8.06 31.66 19.32
C ALA A 231 -7.98 30.16 18.96
N LEU A 232 -7.56 29.90 17.73
CA LEU A 232 -7.24 28.56 17.22
C LEU A 232 -5.78 28.52 16.77
N TYR A 233 -5.05 27.50 17.21
CA TYR A 233 -3.66 27.29 16.83
C TYR A 233 -3.41 25.86 16.38
N THR A 234 -2.51 25.71 15.41
CA THR A 234 -1.87 24.43 15.11
C THR A 234 -0.47 24.45 15.72
N LEU A 235 -0.11 23.41 16.46
CA LEU A 235 1.12 23.31 17.24
C LEU A 235 1.82 21.96 17.06
N HIS A 236 3.13 21.96 17.30
CA HIS A 236 3.88 20.71 17.40
C HIS A 236 3.49 19.96 18.69
N PRO A 237 3.06 18.69 18.64
CA PRO A 237 2.47 17.98 19.79
C PRO A 237 3.46 17.79 20.94
N MET A 238 4.75 17.62 20.65
CA MET A 238 5.80 17.42 21.65
C MET A 238 6.35 18.73 22.26
N THR A 239 6.71 19.72 21.44
CA THR A 239 7.33 20.96 21.94
C THR A 239 6.30 22.00 22.39
N GLY A 240 5.07 21.91 21.90
CA GLY A 240 4.03 22.91 22.10
C GLY A 240 4.27 24.21 21.33
N GLU A 241 5.25 24.24 20.43
CA GLU A 241 5.53 25.39 19.57
C GLU A 241 4.36 25.64 18.62
N VAL A 242 3.90 26.88 18.57
CA VAL A 242 2.85 27.32 17.65
C VAL A 242 3.45 27.39 16.25
N ILE A 243 2.89 26.61 15.33
CA ILE A 243 3.31 26.57 13.92
C ILE A 243 2.53 27.60 13.11
N ARG A 244 1.21 27.66 13.33
CA ARG A 244 0.30 28.57 12.64
C ARG A 244 -0.91 28.90 13.50
N GLN A 245 -1.43 30.10 13.32
CA GLN A 245 -2.71 30.54 13.88
C GLN A 245 -3.77 30.40 12.78
N GLU A 246 -4.95 29.90 13.17
CA GLU A 246 -6.04 29.58 12.25
C GLU A 246 -7.27 30.43 12.57
N ASP A 247 -8.04 30.81 11.55
CA ASP A 247 -9.34 31.46 11.74
C ASP A 247 -10.48 30.43 11.81
N HIS A 248 -10.33 29.32 11.08
CA HIS A 248 -11.33 28.26 10.93
C HIS A 248 -10.66 26.88 10.90
N ILE A 249 -11.26 25.90 11.59
CA ILE A 249 -10.80 24.51 11.62
C ILE A 249 -11.98 23.55 11.48
N HIS A 250 -11.76 22.45 10.75
CA HIS A 250 -12.65 21.31 10.72
C HIS A 250 -11.99 20.11 11.38
N ILE A 251 -12.66 19.53 12.37
CA ILE A 251 -12.23 18.31 13.05
C ILE A 251 -13.16 17.19 12.59
N PHE A 252 -12.62 16.19 11.91
CA PHE A 252 -13.38 15.00 11.49
C PHE A 252 -13.35 13.89 12.53
N PRO A 253 -14.30 12.94 12.49
CA PRO A 253 -14.34 11.81 13.42
C PRO A 253 -13.06 10.97 13.44
N ALA A 254 -12.72 10.42 14.61
CA ALA A 254 -11.55 9.56 14.79
C ALA A 254 -11.71 8.15 14.20
N SER A 255 -12.89 7.82 13.67
CA SER A 255 -13.17 6.54 13.01
C SER A 255 -13.97 6.74 11.73
N HIS A 256 -13.74 5.88 10.73
CA HIS A 256 -14.58 5.84 9.53
C HIS A 256 -15.96 5.22 9.77
N TYR A 257 -16.21 4.53 10.90
CA TYR A 257 -17.47 3.82 11.17
C TYR A 257 -18.25 4.40 12.36
N VAL A 258 -18.33 5.73 12.45
CA VAL A 258 -19.12 6.38 13.50
C VAL A 258 -20.61 6.30 13.16
N ALA A 259 -21.40 5.77 14.10
CA ALA A 259 -22.85 5.71 14.02
C ALA A 259 -23.47 6.42 15.25
N GLY A 260 -24.43 7.30 15.02
CA GLY A 260 -25.14 7.99 16.11
C GLY A 260 -26.03 7.06 16.95
N PRO A 261 -26.42 7.47 18.18
CA PRO A 261 -27.23 6.66 19.09
C PRO A 261 -28.55 6.15 18.48
N GLU A 262 -29.24 7.00 17.71
CA GLU A 262 -30.49 6.63 17.04
C GLU A 262 -30.28 5.53 15.98
N ARG A 263 -29.21 5.66 15.18
CA ARG A 263 -28.85 4.73 14.11
C ARG A 263 -28.42 3.39 14.69
N LEU A 264 -27.66 3.40 15.79
CA LEU A 264 -27.28 2.21 16.52
C LEU A 264 -28.50 1.49 17.12
N SER A 265 -29.42 2.23 17.76
CA SER A 265 -30.65 1.66 18.31
C SER A 265 -31.52 1.00 17.24
N ARG A 266 -31.68 1.65 16.08
CA ARG A 266 -32.35 1.07 14.92
C ARG A 266 -31.65 -0.20 14.43
N ALA A 267 -30.33 -0.17 14.28
CA ALA A 267 -29.54 -1.30 13.80
C ALA A 267 -29.65 -2.52 14.71
N ILE A 268 -29.62 -2.31 16.04
CA ILE A 268 -29.82 -3.37 17.03
C ILE A 268 -31.18 -4.06 16.81
N GLY A 269 -32.26 -3.28 16.64
CA GLY A 269 -33.59 -3.83 16.37
C GLY A 269 -33.63 -4.67 15.09
N THR A 270 -33.07 -4.18 13.99
CA THR A 270 -33.08 -4.92 12.72
C THR A 270 -32.17 -6.15 12.73
N ILE A 271 -31.10 -6.16 13.54
CA ILE A 271 -30.26 -7.34 13.76
C ILE A 271 -31.04 -8.41 14.55
N GLU A 272 -31.80 -8.02 15.56
CA GLU A 272 -32.65 -8.94 16.34
C GLU A 272 -33.74 -9.58 15.48
N GLU A 273 -34.36 -8.80 14.60
CA GLU A 273 -35.34 -9.30 13.62
C GLU A 273 -34.71 -10.33 12.67
N GLU A 274 -33.57 -10.01 12.03
CA GLU A 274 -32.87 -10.94 11.13
C GLU A 274 -32.39 -12.21 11.86
N LEU A 275 -31.94 -12.07 13.11
CA LEU A 275 -31.55 -13.20 13.94
C LEU A 275 -32.74 -14.13 14.19
N ALA A 276 -33.90 -13.60 14.55
CA ALA A 276 -35.10 -14.39 14.82
C ALA A 276 -35.53 -15.19 13.58
N GLU A 277 -35.60 -14.53 12.42
CA GLU A 277 -35.93 -15.17 11.13
C GLU A 277 -34.93 -16.27 10.76
N ARG A 278 -33.63 -16.00 10.89
CA ARG A 278 -32.58 -16.95 10.54
C ARG A 278 -32.56 -18.17 11.47
N LEU A 279 -32.88 -17.99 12.74
CA LEU A 279 -32.97 -19.09 13.69
C LEU A 279 -34.16 -20.02 13.38
N GLU A 280 -35.32 -19.47 13.04
CA GLU A 280 -36.49 -20.26 12.61
C GLU A 280 -36.17 -21.09 11.36
N GLU A 281 -35.47 -20.49 10.38
CA GLU A 281 -35.02 -21.19 9.17
C GLU A 281 -34.07 -22.36 9.49
N LEU A 282 -33.05 -22.12 10.31
CA LEU A 282 -32.06 -23.14 10.67
C LEU A 282 -32.68 -24.28 11.49
N GLU A 283 -33.52 -23.95 12.48
CA GLU A 283 -34.22 -24.93 13.30
C GLU A 283 -35.22 -25.75 12.46
N GLY A 284 -35.93 -25.11 11.52
CA GLY A 284 -36.81 -25.78 10.55
C GLY A 284 -36.08 -26.73 9.59
N GLN A 285 -34.80 -26.44 9.28
CA GLN A 285 -33.91 -27.32 8.52
C GLN A 285 -33.20 -28.38 9.38
N ASN A 286 -33.50 -28.46 10.68
CA ASN A 286 -32.83 -29.33 11.66
C ASN A 286 -31.31 -29.07 11.82
N LYS A 287 -30.88 -27.83 11.53
CA LYS A 287 -29.50 -27.32 11.74
C LYS A 287 -29.35 -26.72 13.14
N LEU A 288 -29.52 -27.58 14.15
CA LEU A 288 -29.62 -27.14 15.54
C LEU A 288 -28.29 -26.58 16.09
N LEU A 289 -27.16 -27.12 15.64
CA LEU A 289 -25.83 -26.66 16.07
C LEU A 289 -25.53 -25.26 15.52
N GLU A 290 -25.82 -25.04 14.24
CA GLU A 290 -25.67 -23.75 13.57
C GLU A 290 -26.58 -22.70 14.20
N ALA A 291 -27.83 -23.06 14.51
CA ALA A 291 -28.78 -22.17 15.19
C ALA A 291 -28.26 -21.78 16.60
N GLN A 292 -27.80 -22.75 17.38
CA GLN A 292 -27.23 -22.48 18.71
C GLN A 292 -26.01 -21.57 18.64
N ARG A 293 -25.08 -21.85 17.71
CA ARG A 293 -23.86 -21.05 17.49
C ARG A 293 -24.20 -19.61 17.13
N LEU A 294 -25.10 -19.43 16.17
CA LEU A 294 -25.52 -18.11 15.69
C LEU A 294 -26.19 -17.31 16.80
N ARG A 295 -27.09 -17.95 17.56
CA ARG A 295 -27.80 -17.34 18.69
C ARG A 295 -26.81 -16.84 19.75
N MET A 296 -25.89 -17.68 20.19
CA MET A 296 -24.91 -17.33 21.23
C MET A 296 -24.05 -16.14 20.81
N ARG A 297 -23.48 -16.20 19.61
CA ARG A 297 -22.57 -15.15 19.12
C ARG A 297 -23.28 -13.82 18.88
N THR A 298 -24.42 -13.84 18.18
CA THR A 298 -25.15 -12.61 17.86
C THR A 298 -25.70 -11.94 19.11
N THR A 299 -26.16 -12.71 20.11
CA THR A 299 -26.65 -12.15 21.38
C THR A 299 -25.53 -11.45 22.14
N HIS A 300 -24.33 -12.05 22.19
CA HIS A 300 -23.17 -11.40 22.80
C HIS A 300 -22.78 -10.11 22.08
N ASP A 301 -22.75 -10.12 20.75
CA ASP A 301 -22.46 -8.93 19.95
C ASP A 301 -23.49 -7.81 20.20
N LEU A 302 -24.78 -8.15 20.31
CA LEU A 302 -25.86 -7.20 20.63
C LEU A 302 -25.74 -6.60 22.03
N GLU A 303 -25.31 -7.39 23.02
CA GLU A 303 -25.04 -6.90 24.38
C GLU A 303 -23.89 -5.88 24.38
N MET A 304 -22.80 -6.19 23.67
CA MET A 304 -21.66 -5.30 23.52
C MET A 304 -22.04 -4.00 22.80
N LEU A 305 -22.79 -4.09 21.71
CA LEU A 305 -23.28 -2.91 20.98
C LEU A 305 -24.14 -1.99 21.87
N ARG A 306 -24.98 -2.54 22.75
CA ARG A 306 -25.81 -1.74 23.67
C ARG A 306 -25.01 -1.03 24.77
N GLN A 307 -23.99 -1.69 25.30
CA GLN A 307 -23.23 -1.17 26.45
C GLN A 307 -22.08 -0.26 26.03
N MET A 308 -21.37 -0.66 24.98
CA MET A 308 -20.10 -0.04 24.56
C MET A 308 -20.21 0.72 23.24
N GLY A 309 -21.34 0.62 22.52
CA GLY A 309 -21.51 1.22 21.19
C GLY A 309 -20.78 0.50 20.06
N SER A 310 -19.98 -0.52 20.36
CA SER A 310 -19.17 -1.29 19.41
C SER A 310 -18.97 -2.74 19.88
N THR A 311 -18.56 -3.63 18.97
CA THR A 311 -18.19 -5.02 19.25
C THR A 311 -17.05 -5.48 18.35
N ASN A 312 -16.37 -6.55 18.73
CA ASN A 312 -15.35 -7.17 17.87
C ASN A 312 -16.00 -7.72 16.59
N GLY A 313 -15.53 -7.23 15.44
CA GLY A 313 -16.13 -7.60 14.16
C GLY A 313 -17.41 -6.84 13.83
N VAL A 314 -17.59 -5.62 14.39
CA VAL A 314 -18.73 -4.72 14.14
C VAL A 314 -19.01 -4.51 12.64
N GLU A 315 -17.98 -4.60 11.78
CA GLU A 315 -18.12 -4.48 10.33
C GLU A 315 -19.09 -5.51 9.72
N ASN A 316 -19.29 -6.67 10.36
CA ASN A 316 -20.24 -7.69 9.90
C ASN A 316 -21.71 -7.23 10.02
N TYR A 317 -21.97 -6.17 10.79
CA TYR A 317 -23.27 -5.53 10.95
C TYR A 317 -23.38 -4.23 10.14
N SER A 318 -22.38 -3.90 9.31
CA SER A 318 -22.32 -2.62 8.58
C SER A 318 -23.57 -2.29 7.77
N ARG A 319 -24.23 -3.27 7.14
CA ARG A 319 -25.52 -3.04 6.44
C ARG A 319 -26.60 -2.50 7.38
N HIS A 320 -26.74 -3.11 8.56
CA HIS A 320 -27.73 -2.71 9.56
C HIS A 320 -27.39 -1.35 10.15
N LEU A 321 -26.11 -1.15 10.49
CA LEU A 321 -25.60 0.15 10.92
C LEU A 321 -25.93 1.20 9.87
N ASP A 322 -25.74 0.90 8.58
CA ASP A 322 -26.05 1.85 7.52
C ASP A 322 -27.53 2.06 7.23
N GLY A 323 -28.41 1.16 7.68
CA GLY A 323 -29.82 1.13 7.25
C GLY A 323 -29.95 0.86 5.74
N ARG A 324 -28.98 0.16 5.16
CA ARG A 324 -28.97 -0.22 3.75
C ARG A 324 -29.91 -1.40 3.50
N ALA A 325 -30.51 -1.43 2.31
CA ALA A 325 -31.28 -2.61 1.89
C ALA A 325 -30.36 -3.82 1.63
N PRO A 326 -30.85 -5.07 1.84
CA PRO A 326 -30.08 -6.28 1.54
C PRO A 326 -29.53 -6.31 0.11
N GLY A 327 -28.30 -6.80 -0.05
CA GLY A 327 -27.63 -6.93 -1.36
C GLY A 327 -27.03 -5.63 -1.91
N THR A 328 -27.37 -4.46 -1.35
CA THR A 328 -26.82 -3.18 -1.82
C THR A 328 -25.32 -3.08 -1.53
N ALA A 329 -24.59 -2.36 -2.39
CA ALA A 329 -23.17 -2.07 -2.18
C ALA A 329 -22.95 -1.20 -0.93
N PRO A 330 -21.83 -1.41 -0.20
CA PRO A 330 -21.38 -0.44 0.79
C PRO A 330 -20.85 0.82 0.12
N ASN A 331 -20.68 1.88 0.93
CA ASN A 331 -19.91 3.05 0.48
C ASN A 331 -18.42 2.71 0.55
N THR A 332 -17.64 3.29 -0.34
CA THR A 332 -16.19 3.07 -0.38
C THR A 332 -15.45 4.39 -0.49
N LEU A 333 -14.11 4.36 -0.63
CA LEU A 333 -13.32 5.56 -0.87
C LEU A 333 -13.83 6.33 -2.10
N MET A 334 -14.33 5.62 -3.12
CA MET A 334 -14.84 6.22 -4.35
C MET A 334 -16.04 7.15 -4.11
N ASP A 335 -16.81 6.91 -3.05
CA ASP A 335 -17.94 7.78 -2.67
C ASP A 335 -17.48 9.10 -2.01
N TYR A 336 -16.22 9.21 -1.59
CA TYR A 336 -15.62 10.45 -1.06
C TYR A 336 -15.12 11.38 -2.18
N PHE A 337 -14.86 10.85 -3.37
CA PHE A 337 -14.38 11.63 -4.51
C PHE A 337 -15.46 12.58 -5.07
N PRO A 338 -15.07 13.72 -5.66
CA PRO A 338 -15.95 14.55 -6.51
C PRO A 338 -16.40 13.82 -7.79
N GLU A 339 -17.55 14.20 -8.36
CA GLU A 339 -18.17 13.53 -9.52
C GLU A 339 -17.27 13.38 -10.72
N ASP A 340 -16.43 14.37 -10.94
CA ASP A 340 -15.51 14.48 -12.05
C ASP A 340 -14.12 13.92 -11.73
N PHE A 341 -13.92 13.03 -10.76
CA PHE A 341 -12.58 12.46 -10.54
C PHE A 341 -12.08 11.66 -11.76
N LEU A 342 -10.76 11.60 -11.94
CA LEU A 342 -10.10 10.75 -12.93
C LEU A 342 -9.66 9.43 -12.28
N LEU A 343 -9.92 8.30 -12.91
CA LEU A 343 -9.36 7.02 -12.49
C LEU A 343 -8.14 6.67 -13.35
N VAL A 344 -7.04 6.31 -12.71
CA VAL A 344 -5.86 5.73 -13.35
C VAL A 344 -5.64 4.33 -12.78
N ILE A 345 -5.56 3.32 -13.64
CA ILE A 345 -5.27 1.95 -13.23
C ILE A 345 -3.87 1.60 -13.72
N ASP A 346 -2.90 1.51 -12.81
CA ASP A 346 -1.55 1.07 -13.12
C ASP A 346 -1.48 -0.46 -13.23
N GLU A 347 -0.58 -0.94 -14.10
CA GLU A 347 -0.45 -2.34 -14.48
C GLU A 347 -1.82 -3.02 -14.72
N SER A 348 -2.68 -2.37 -15.52
CA SER A 348 -4.11 -2.66 -15.63
C SER A 348 -4.44 -4.13 -15.90
N HIS A 349 -3.64 -4.80 -16.72
CA HIS A 349 -3.75 -6.23 -17.03
C HIS A 349 -3.70 -7.17 -15.81
N VAL A 350 -3.21 -6.72 -14.66
CA VAL A 350 -3.24 -7.42 -13.36
C VAL A 350 -4.27 -6.78 -12.43
N THR A 351 -4.28 -5.45 -12.33
CA THR A 351 -5.15 -4.72 -11.40
C THR A 351 -6.64 -4.91 -11.72
N VAL A 352 -7.03 -4.91 -12.99
CA VAL A 352 -8.44 -5.11 -13.40
C VAL A 352 -8.97 -6.50 -13.01
N PRO A 353 -8.29 -7.63 -13.33
CA PRO A 353 -8.69 -8.95 -12.82
C PRO A 353 -8.74 -9.02 -11.29
N GLN A 354 -7.80 -8.38 -10.59
CA GLN A 354 -7.77 -8.37 -9.13
C GLN A 354 -9.02 -7.70 -8.55
N ILE A 355 -9.44 -6.54 -9.08
CA ILE A 355 -10.67 -5.84 -8.66
C ILE A 355 -11.87 -6.78 -8.75
N GLY A 356 -12.02 -7.50 -9.88
CA GLY A 356 -13.12 -8.45 -10.07
C GLY A 356 -13.07 -9.65 -9.12
N ALA A 357 -11.88 -10.10 -8.71
CA ALA A 357 -11.70 -11.27 -7.85
C ALA A 357 -12.01 -11.00 -6.37
N MET A 358 -11.88 -9.75 -5.88
CA MET A 358 -12.00 -9.45 -4.44
C MET A 358 -13.37 -9.83 -3.87
N TYR A 359 -14.46 -9.54 -4.60
CA TYR A 359 -15.82 -9.88 -4.20
C TYR A 359 -16.06 -11.40 -4.17
N GLU A 360 -15.64 -12.13 -5.20
CA GLU A 360 -15.87 -13.57 -5.28
C GLU A 360 -15.13 -14.32 -4.16
N GLY A 361 -13.89 -13.92 -3.87
CA GLY A 361 -13.12 -14.47 -2.75
C GLY A 361 -13.78 -14.20 -1.38
N ASP A 362 -14.17 -12.94 -1.13
CA ASP A 362 -14.82 -12.56 0.13
C ASP A 362 -16.16 -13.26 0.33
N ARG A 363 -17.00 -13.30 -0.71
CA ARG A 363 -18.31 -13.95 -0.68
C ARG A 363 -18.21 -15.45 -0.46
N SER A 364 -17.26 -16.12 -1.11
CA SER A 364 -17.02 -17.56 -0.93
C SER A 364 -16.68 -17.89 0.53
N ARG A 365 -15.76 -17.13 1.13
CA ARG A 365 -15.37 -17.26 2.54
C ARG A 365 -16.55 -17.02 3.48
N LYS A 366 -17.28 -15.91 3.29
CA LYS A 366 -18.40 -15.52 4.16
C LYS A 366 -19.61 -16.43 4.03
N ARG A 367 -19.90 -16.97 2.83
CA ARG A 367 -21.00 -17.93 2.64
C ARG A 367 -20.82 -19.14 3.55
N THR A 368 -19.60 -19.67 3.64
CA THR A 368 -19.30 -20.79 4.56
C THR A 368 -19.57 -20.42 6.02
N LEU A 369 -19.22 -19.20 6.46
CA LEU A 369 -19.54 -18.74 7.82
C LEU A 369 -21.06 -18.66 8.08
N VAL A 370 -21.83 -18.19 7.10
CA VAL A 370 -23.29 -18.06 7.20
C VAL A 370 -24.00 -19.42 7.16
N ASP A 371 -23.55 -20.32 6.30
CA ASP A 371 -24.12 -21.66 6.14
C ASP A 371 -23.96 -22.51 7.41
N PHE A 372 -22.86 -22.29 8.14
CA PHE A 372 -22.54 -22.96 9.40
C PHE A 372 -22.84 -22.12 10.65
N GLY A 373 -23.66 -21.06 10.55
CA GLY A 373 -24.17 -20.33 11.70
C GLY A 373 -23.13 -19.55 12.52
N PHE A 374 -22.00 -19.16 11.93
CA PHE A 374 -21.03 -18.25 12.57
C PHE A 374 -21.42 -16.78 12.41
N ARG A 375 -22.11 -16.42 11.33
CA ARG A 375 -22.54 -15.05 11.02
C ARG A 375 -23.95 -15.03 10.42
N LEU A 376 -24.63 -13.89 10.58
CA LEU A 376 -25.92 -13.63 9.92
C LEU A 376 -25.76 -13.46 8.40
N PRO A 377 -26.82 -13.69 7.61
CA PRO A 377 -26.80 -13.44 6.16
C PRO A 377 -26.36 -12.02 5.80
N SER A 378 -26.72 -11.00 6.60
CA SER A 378 -26.26 -9.61 6.46
C SER A 378 -24.74 -9.43 6.42
N ALA A 379 -23.96 -10.34 6.98
CA ALA A 379 -22.51 -10.26 6.92
C ALA A 379 -21.98 -10.34 5.46
N LEU A 380 -22.74 -10.93 4.54
CA LEU A 380 -22.42 -10.94 3.10
C LEU A 380 -22.51 -9.54 2.46
N ASP A 381 -23.27 -8.62 3.08
CA ASP A 381 -23.42 -7.24 2.61
C ASP A 381 -22.31 -6.30 3.15
N ASN A 382 -21.46 -6.81 4.05
CA ASN A 382 -20.14 -6.24 4.34
C ASN A 382 -19.12 -6.82 3.36
N ARG A 383 -18.90 -6.19 2.22
CA ARG A 383 -18.13 -6.79 1.12
C ARG A 383 -17.41 -5.72 0.32
N PRO A 384 -16.38 -6.05 -0.46
CA PRO A 384 -15.94 -5.13 -1.51
C PRO A 384 -17.03 -4.98 -2.59
N LEU A 385 -16.87 -3.95 -3.42
CA LEU A 385 -17.71 -3.78 -4.62
C LEU A 385 -17.57 -4.99 -5.55
N THR A 386 -18.67 -5.35 -6.20
CA THR A 386 -18.59 -6.20 -7.39
C THR A 386 -17.92 -5.44 -8.53
N PHE A 387 -17.45 -6.14 -9.56
CA PHE A 387 -16.86 -5.48 -10.72
C PHE A 387 -17.84 -4.52 -11.43
N SER A 388 -19.13 -4.89 -11.51
CA SER A 388 -20.15 -4.03 -12.11
C SER A 388 -20.36 -2.75 -11.29
N GLU A 389 -20.45 -2.88 -9.96
CA GLU A 389 -20.61 -1.76 -9.03
C GLU A 389 -19.39 -0.83 -9.04
N PHE A 390 -18.19 -1.38 -9.24
CA PHE A 390 -16.99 -0.59 -9.50
C PHE A 390 -17.14 0.21 -10.79
N THR A 391 -17.45 -0.44 -11.92
CA THR A 391 -17.58 0.24 -13.22
C THR A 391 -18.68 1.31 -13.26
N GLU A 392 -19.75 1.15 -12.47
CA GLU A 392 -20.82 2.15 -12.34
C GLU A 392 -20.40 3.39 -11.54
N ARG A 393 -19.40 3.27 -10.66
CA ARG A 393 -18.86 4.36 -9.84
C ARG A 393 -17.65 5.04 -10.47
N THR A 394 -17.00 4.37 -11.43
CA THR A 394 -15.88 4.94 -12.18
C THR A 394 -16.40 5.79 -13.34
N GLY A 395 -15.84 6.98 -13.48
CA GLY A 395 -16.00 7.79 -14.68
C GLY A 395 -14.90 7.48 -15.70
N GLN A 396 -14.32 8.54 -16.25
CA GLN A 396 -13.21 8.40 -17.20
C GLN A 396 -12.02 7.69 -16.57
N THR A 397 -11.52 6.67 -17.28
CA THR A 397 -10.49 5.75 -16.81
C THR A 397 -9.33 5.70 -17.78
N VAL A 398 -8.11 5.86 -17.25
CA VAL A 398 -6.86 5.68 -17.97
C VAL A 398 -6.19 4.39 -17.51
N TYR A 399 -6.03 3.45 -18.42
CA TYR A 399 -5.36 2.17 -18.16
C TYR A 399 -3.88 2.28 -18.56
N LEU A 400 -2.98 2.04 -17.62
CA LEU A 400 -1.54 2.03 -17.87
C LEU A 400 -1.05 0.59 -17.94
N SER A 401 -0.50 0.19 -19.08
CA SER A 401 0.13 -1.14 -19.19
C SER A 401 1.11 -1.22 -20.37
N ALA A 402 2.17 -2.00 -20.20
CA ALA A 402 3.02 -2.41 -21.32
C ALA A 402 2.38 -3.52 -22.17
N THR A 403 1.36 -4.19 -21.61
CA THR A 403 0.71 -5.42 -22.09
C THR A 403 -0.78 -5.41 -21.70
N PRO A 404 -1.57 -4.42 -22.18
CA PRO A 404 -2.99 -4.34 -21.85
C PRO A 404 -3.72 -5.63 -22.23
N ALA A 405 -4.68 -6.04 -21.41
CA ALA A 405 -5.47 -7.23 -21.65
C ALA A 405 -6.65 -6.92 -22.60
N GLU A 406 -7.43 -7.95 -22.93
CA GLU A 406 -8.59 -7.79 -23.82
C GLU A 406 -9.63 -6.83 -23.26
N TYR A 407 -9.79 -6.76 -21.94
CA TYR A 407 -10.79 -5.90 -21.30
C TYR A 407 -10.56 -4.43 -21.67
N GLU A 408 -9.34 -3.91 -21.47
CA GLU A 408 -9.04 -2.51 -21.72
C GLU A 408 -9.03 -2.20 -23.22
N LEU A 409 -8.50 -3.12 -24.03
CA LEU A 409 -8.45 -2.98 -25.49
C LEU A 409 -9.83 -2.96 -26.14
N ASN A 410 -10.79 -3.73 -25.61
CA ASN A 410 -12.16 -3.77 -26.12
C ASN A 410 -12.97 -2.52 -25.74
N ARG A 411 -12.57 -1.80 -24.69
CA ARG A 411 -13.25 -0.59 -24.21
C ARG A 411 -12.73 0.69 -24.83
N ALA A 412 -11.43 0.77 -25.08
CA ALA A 412 -10.80 1.97 -25.61
C ALA A 412 -10.89 2.08 -27.15
N HIS A 413 -10.92 3.31 -27.68
CA HIS A 413 -10.80 3.55 -29.12
C HIS A 413 -9.34 3.59 -29.55
N GLY A 414 -8.70 2.42 -29.52
CA GLY A 414 -7.27 2.26 -29.78
C GLY A 414 -6.41 2.59 -28.54
N VAL A 415 -5.12 2.83 -28.77
CA VAL A 415 -4.14 3.05 -27.71
C VAL A 415 -3.34 4.33 -27.96
N VAL A 416 -2.94 4.99 -26.89
CA VAL A 416 -1.87 6.00 -26.89
C VAL A 416 -0.56 5.26 -26.64
N GLU A 417 0.39 5.33 -27.57
CA GLU A 417 1.65 4.60 -27.47
C GLU A 417 2.73 5.46 -26.79
N GLN A 418 3.47 4.86 -25.83
CA GLN A 418 4.64 5.47 -25.19
C GLN A 418 5.75 4.43 -25.02
N ILE A 419 6.60 4.30 -26.04
CA ILE A 419 7.66 3.29 -26.16
C ILE A 419 9.06 3.88 -26.18
N ILE A 420 9.23 5.19 -26.38
CA ILE A 420 10.55 5.84 -26.40
C ILE A 420 10.97 6.17 -24.96
N ARG A 421 12.14 5.69 -24.55
CA ARG A 421 12.70 5.99 -23.23
C ARG A 421 13.44 7.34 -23.27
N PRO A 422 13.30 8.21 -22.25
CA PRO A 422 14.03 9.47 -22.15
C PRO A 422 15.55 9.33 -22.32
N THR A 423 16.14 8.23 -21.85
CA THR A 423 17.59 7.98 -21.94
C THR A 423 18.05 7.35 -23.26
N GLY A 424 17.13 7.14 -24.22
CA GLY A 424 17.42 6.44 -25.47
C GLY A 424 17.61 4.92 -25.33
N LEU A 425 17.38 4.34 -24.15
CA LEU A 425 17.46 2.89 -23.97
C LEU A 425 16.44 2.16 -24.85
N VAL A 426 16.88 1.09 -25.48
CA VAL A 426 16.09 0.30 -26.43
C VAL A 426 15.64 -1.03 -25.80
N ASP A 427 14.55 -1.60 -26.31
CA ASP A 427 14.11 -2.95 -25.97
C ASP A 427 15.21 -3.95 -26.36
N PRO A 428 15.47 -4.99 -25.55
CA PRO A 428 16.63 -5.86 -25.70
C PRO A 428 16.51 -6.76 -26.94
N GLU A 429 17.66 -7.26 -27.40
CA GLU A 429 17.68 -8.28 -28.45
C GLU A 429 17.21 -9.63 -27.88
N VAL A 430 16.30 -10.32 -28.59
CA VAL A 430 15.79 -11.64 -28.19
C VAL A 430 16.42 -12.73 -29.06
N ILE A 431 17.08 -13.69 -28.42
CA ILE A 431 17.77 -14.81 -29.07
C ILE A 431 17.11 -16.12 -28.62
N VAL A 432 16.59 -16.90 -29.56
CA VAL A 432 16.04 -18.23 -29.29
C VAL A 432 17.14 -19.28 -29.42
N LYS A 433 17.31 -20.11 -28.39
CA LYS A 433 18.34 -21.16 -28.30
C LYS A 433 17.71 -22.53 -28.01
N PRO A 434 18.29 -23.65 -28.47
CA PRO A 434 17.74 -24.99 -28.24
C PRO A 434 17.80 -25.39 -26.77
N VAL A 435 16.87 -26.24 -26.32
CA VAL A 435 16.85 -26.76 -24.92
C VAL A 435 18.03 -27.70 -24.67
N LYS A 436 18.48 -28.41 -25.71
CA LYS A 436 19.63 -29.31 -25.61
C LYS A 436 20.91 -28.55 -25.27
N GLY A 437 21.48 -28.84 -24.10
CA GLY A 437 22.70 -28.17 -23.60
C GLY A 437 22.44 -26.79 -23.00
N GLN A 438 21.19 -26.43 -22.72
CA GLN A 438 20.82 -25.09 -22.24
C GLN A 438 21.57 -24.64 -20.98
N ILE A 439 21.85 -25.55 -20.05
CA ILE A 439 22.50 -25.21 -18.77
C ILE A 439 23.98 -24.88 -18.99
N ASP A 440 24.66 -25.60 -19.88
CA ASP A 440 26.07 -25.34 -20.20
C ASP A 440 26.21 -24.01 -20.95
N ASP A 441 25.33 -23.73 -21.92
CA ASP A 441 25.29 -22.44 -22.61
C ASP A 441 24.94 -21.28 -21.66
N LEU A 442 23.95 -21.47 -20.77
CA LEU A 442 23.60 -20.48 -19.76
C LEU A 442 24.79 -20.12 -18.87
N ARG A 443 25.58 -21.12 -18.44
CA ARG A 443 26.80 -20.88 -17.66
C ARG A 443 27.83 -20.07 -18.42
N GLU A 444 28.07 -20.39 -19.68
CA GLU A 444 29.00 -19.63 -20.51
C GLU A 444 28.55 -18.16 -20.66
N GLU A 445 27.24 -17.94 -20.81
CA GLU A 445 26.66 -16.61 -20.91
C GLU A 445 26.73 -15.84 -19.58
N ILE A 446 26.51 -16.52 -18.45
CA ILE A 446 26.73 -15.96 -17.11
C ILE A 446 28.19 -15.54 -16.96
N ASP A 447 29.15 -16.40 -17.28
CA ASP A 447 30.58 -16.09 -17.17
C ASP A 447 30.99 -14.87 -18.02
N LYS A 448 30.38 -14.70 -19.20
CA LYS A 448 30.57 -13.51 -20.05
C LYS A 448 30.07 -12.23 -19.36
N ARG A 449 28.93 -12.29 -18.67
CA ARG A 449 28.34 -11.13 -17.95
C ARG A 449 29.11 -10.80 -16.68
N VAL A 450 29.50 -11.81 -15.89
CA VAL A 450 30.33 -11.65 -14.67
C VAL A 450 31.64 -10.94 -14.99
N LYS A 451 32.32 -11.29 -16.09
CA LYS A 451 33.56 -10.62 -16.53
C LYS A 451 33.39 -9.13 -16.88
N ARG A 452 32.15 -8.68 -17.11
CA ARG A 452 31.79 -7.29 -17.40
C ARG A 452 31.18 -6.57 -16.20
N ASP A 453 31.13 -7.22 -15.04
CA ASP A 453 30.43 -6.74 -13.85
C ASP A 453 28.92 -6.45 -14.11
N GLU A 454 28.32 -7.29 -14.94
CA GLU A 454 26.88 -7.25 -15.23
C GLU A 454 26.14 -8.39 -14.51
N ARG A 455 24.83 -8.26 -14.33
CA ARG A 455 23.98 -9.23 -13.62
C ARG A 455 23.08 -10.03 -14.57
N VAL A 456 22.67 -11.22 -14.13
CA VAL A 456 21.81 -12.13 -14.88
C VAL A 456 20.56 -12.48 -14.10
N LEU A 457 19.41 -12.43 -14.77
CA LEU A 457 18.15 -12.98 -14.26
C LEU A 457 17.81 -14.26 -15.01
N VAL A 458 17.41 -15.31 -14.29
CA VAL A 458 16.96 -16.57 -14.88
C VAL A 458 15.55 -16.87 -14.42
N THR A 459 14.62 -17.17 -15.34
CA THR A 459 13.27 -17.60 -14.98
C THR A 459 13.06 -19.08 -15.29
N THR A 460 12.64 -19.86 -14.30
CA THR A 460 12.23 -21.27 -14.44
C THR A 460 10.70 -21.41 -14.36
N LEU A 461 10.20 -22.65 -14.37
CA LEU A 461 8.75 -22.95 -14.27
C LEU A 461 8.30 -23.37 -12.86
N THR A 462 9.21 -23.90 -12.03
CA THR A 462 8.84 -24.47 -10.72
C THR A 462 9.85 -24.08 -9.64
N LYS A 463 9.40 -24.08 -8.37
CA LYS A 463 10.25 -23.79 -7.19
C LYS A 463 11.44 -24.72 -7.13
N ARG A 464 11.15 -26.02 -7.25
CA ARG A 464 12.16 -27.07 -7.27
C ARG A 464 13.21 -26.84 -8.37
N MET A 465 12.81 -26.48 -9.59
CA MET A 465 13.78 -26.17 -10.65
C MET A 465 14.62 -24.93 -10.36
N ALA A 466 14.06 -23.91 -9.70
CA ALA A 466 14.81 -22.74 -9.29
C ALA A 466 15.86 -23.09 -8.22
N GLU A 467 15.48 -23.91 -7.24
CA GLU A 467 16.37 -24.44 -6.19
C GLU A 467 17.46 -25.35 -6.80
N ASP A 468 17.07 -26.38 -7.54
CA ASP A 468 17.99 -27.35 -8.18
C ASP A 468 19.00 -26.64 -9.10
N LEU A 469 18.56 -25.64 -9.88
CA LEU A 469 19.45 -24.85 -10.74
C LEU A 469 20.41 -23.97 -9.93
N THR A 470 19.93 -23.40 -8.83
CA THR A 470 20.75 -22.57 -7.94
C THR A 470 21.85 -23.41 -7.30
N ASP A 471 21.52 -24.59 -6.77
CA ASP A 471 22.48 -25.52 -6.19
C ASP A 471 23.52 -25.95 -7.23
N PHE A 472 23.09 -26.32 -8.43
CA PHE A 472 23.99 -26.66 -9.53
C PHE A 472 24.96 -25.51 -9.88
N LEU A 473 24.46 -24.27 -9.97
CA LEU A 473 25.28 -23.10 -10.26
C LEU A 473 26.27 -22.80 -9.13
N LEU A 474 25.86 -22.95 -7.86
CA LEU A 474 26.73 -22.80 -6.67
C LEU A 474 27.87 -23.83 -6.67
N GLU A 475 27.56 -25.11 -6.89
CA GLU A 475 28.57 -26.18 -6.98
C GLU A 475 29.61 -25.93 -8.07
N ASN A 476 29.21 -25.16 -9.09
CA ASN A 476 30.03 -24.80 -10.23
C ASN A 476 30.68 -23.41 -10.11
N GLY A 477 30.67 -22.82 -8.91
CA GLY A 477 31.41 -21.60 -8.57
C GLY A 477 30.74 -20.29 -8.97
N VAL A 478 29.47 -20.31 -9.37
CA VAL A 478 28.70 -19.09 -9.68
C VAL A 478 28.12 -18.51 -8.40
N ARG A 479 28.23 -17.20 -8.20
CA ARG A 479 27.55 -16.50 -7.09
C ARG A 479 26.09 -16.29 -7.47
N VAL A 480 25.20 -17.10 -6.92
CA VAL A 480 23.78 -17.13 -7.28
C VAL A 480 22.88 -17.20 -6.05
N GLN A 481 21.66 -16.68 -6.18
CA GLN A 481 20.57 -16.86 -5.22
C GLN A 481 19.28 -17.20 -5.97
N TYR A 482 18.29 -17.76 -5.27
CA TYR A 482 16.94 -17.96 -5.81
C TYR A 482 15.90 -17.01 -5.20
N LEU A 483 14.77 -16.86 -5.89
CA LEU A 483 13.61 -16.10 -5.42
C LEU A 483 12.28 -16.74 -5.86
N HIS A 484 11.53 -17.28 -4.90
CA HIS A 484 10.17 -17.81 -5.10
C HIS A 484 9.22 -17.37 -3.98
N SER A 485 7.95 -17.81 -4.04
CA SER A 485 6.84 -17.30 -3.21
C SER A 485 6.97 -17.53 -1.70
N ASP A 486 7.90 -18.37 -1.26
CA ASP A 486 8.07 -18.69 0.17
C ASP A 486 9.18 -17.85 0.80
N VAL A 487 9.84 -17.00 0.00
CA VAL A 487 10.79 -16.01 0.48
C VAL A 487 9.98 -14.81 0.97
N ASP A 488 10.16 -14.46 2.24
CA ASP A 488 9.51 -13.32 2.87
C ASP A 488 9.83 -12.00 2.14
N THR A 489 8.89 -11.05 2.19
CA THR A 489 8.98 -9.77 1.47
C THR A 489 10.27 -8.99 1.79
N LEU A 490 10.71 -8.97 3.05
CA LEU A 490 11.96 -8.33 3.46
C LEU A 490 13.18 -9.01 2.85
N ARG A 491 13.24 -10.35 2.96
CA ARG A 491 14.33 -11.13 2.38
C ARG A 491 14.40 -10.94 0.87
N ARG A 492 13.26 -10.78 0.19
CA ARG A 492 13.21 -10.43 -1.23
C ARG A 492 13.87 -9.08 -1.52
N ILE A 493 13.60 -8.04 -0.73
CA ILE A 493 14.23 -6.73 -0.89
C ILE A 493 15.74 -6.83 -0.68
N GLU A 494 16.17 -7.54 0.36
CA GLU A 494 17.58 -7.77 0.66
C GLU A 494 18.31 -8.48 -0.48
N LEU A 495 17.74 -9.58 -1.00
CA LEU A 495 18.27 -10.30 -2.16
C LEU A 495 18.46 -9.35 -3.35
N LEU A 496 17.41 -8.63 -3.75
CA LEU A 496 17.49 -7.70 -4.88
C LEU A 496 18.57 -6.63 -4.68
N ARG A 497 18.75 -6.14 -3.46
CA ARG A 497 19.82 -5.19 -3.12
C ARG A 497 21.20 -5.83 -3.23
N SER A 498 21.39 -7.04 -2.69
CA SER A 498 22.63 -7.79 -2.78
C SER A 498 23.02 -8.11 -4.22
N LEU A 499 22.05 -8.38 -5.10
CA LEU A 499 22.27 -8.50 -6.54
C LEU A 499 22.82 -7.19 -7.14
N ARG A 500 22.21 -6.04 -6.83
CA ARG A 500 22.67 -4.73 -7.30
C ARG A 500 24.08 -4.39 -6.82
N LYS A 501 24.37 -4.70 -5.55
CA LYS A 501 25.71 -4.53 -4.96
C LYS A 501 26.77 -5.46 -5.55
N GLY A 502 26.36 -6.52 -6.26
CA GLY A 502 27.27 -7.52 -6.79
C GLY A 502 27.82 -8.48 -5.73
N GLU A 503 27.10 -8.67 -4.61
CA GLU A 503 27.39 -9.74 -3.67
C GLU A 503 27.20 -11.11 -4.34
N TYR A 504 26.22 -11.19 -5.23
CA TYR A 504 26.05 -12.27 -6.18
C TYR A 504 25.69 -11.72 -7.58
N ASP A 505 25.88 -12.54 -8.61
CA ASP A 505 25.78 -12.13 -10.00
C ASP A 505 24.49 -12.58 -10.69
N VAL A 506 23.88 -13.66 -10.17
CA VAL A 506 22.74 -14.33 -10.79
C VAL A 506 21.58 -14.46 -9.80
N LEU A 507 20.36 -14.17 -10.26
CA LEU A 507 19.13 -14.43 -9.52
C LEU A 507 18.21 -15.36 -10.32
N VAL A 508 17.90 -16.52 -9.74
CA VAL A 508 17.01 -17.52 -10.34
C VAL A 508 15.61 -17.39 -9.72
N GLY A 509 14.59 -17.15 -10.52
CA GLY A 509 13.22 -17.01 -10.04
C GLY A 509 12.19 -17.72 -10.92
N ILE A 510 10.92 -17.55 -10.57
CA ILE A 510 9.79 -18.09 -11.34
C ILE A 510 8.96 -16.93 -11.90
N ASN A 511 8.13 -16.33 -11.04
CA ASN A 511 7.18 -15.28 -11.37
C ASN A 511 7.57 -13.92 -10.77
N LEU A 512 8.40 -13.92 -9.72
CA LEU A 512 8.70 -12.74 -8.90
C LEU A 512 9.67 -11.75 -9.54
N LEU A 513 10.11 -12.03 -10.76
CA LEU A 513 10.96 -11.14 -11.56
C LEU A 513 10.15 -10.17 -12.42
N ARG A 514 8.82 -10.10 -12.25
CA ARG A 514 7.91 -9.42 -13.18
C ARG A 514 7.52 -8.00 -12.86
N GLU A 515 7.67 -7.51 -11.64
CA GLU A 515 7.03 -6.25 -11.21
C GLU A 515 7.96 -5.44 -10.30
N GLY A 516 7.99 -4.12 -10.46
CA GLY A 516 8.70 -3.20 -9.54
C GLY A 516 10.23 -3.34 -9.47
N LEU A 517 10.85 -4.26 -10.23
CA LEU A 517 12.30 -4.47 -10.21
C LEU A 517 13.03 -3.52 -11.16
N ASP A 518 13.61 -2.46 -10.61
CA ASP A 518 14.49 -1.54 -11.33
C ASP A 518 15.95 -1.98 -11.15
N LEU A 519 16.46 -2.78 -12.09
CA LEU A 519 17.81 -3.36 -12.05
C LEU A 519 18.61 -2.97 -13.31
N PRO A 520 19.17 -1.75 -13.40
CA PRO A 520 19.98 -1.33 -14.55
C PRO A 520 21.25 -2.16 -14.73
N GLU A 521 21.69 -2.86 -13.69
CA GLU A 521 22.88 -3.74 -13.70
C GLU A 521 22.63 -5.06 -14.45
N VAL A 522 21.35 -5.43 -14.71
CA VAL A 522 20.99 -6.66 -15.44
C VAL A 522 21.15 -6.46 -16.95
N SER A 523 22.06 -7.20 -17.57
CA SER A 523 22.27 -7.19 -19.02
C SER A 523 21.79 -8.47 -19.73
N LEU A 524 21.46 -9.52 -18.99
CA LEU A 524 20.93 -10.77 -19.54
C LEU A 524 19.72 -11.26 -18.75
N VAL A 525 18.65 -11.59 -19.48
CA VAL A 525 17.51 -12.35 -18.95
C VAL A 525 17.43 -13.68 -19.69
N ALA A 526 17.53 -14.79 -18.97
CA ALA A 526 17.42 -16.14 -19.50
C ALA A 526 16.06 -16.75 -19.13
N ILE A 527 15.28 -17.14 -20.13
CA ILE A 527 13.97 -17.76 -19.97
C ILE A 527 14.12 -19.25 -20.32
N LEU A 528 14.18 -20.09 -19.30
CA LEU A 528 14.21 -21.54 -19.47
C LEU A 528 12.80 -22.06 -19.83
N ASP A 529 12.75 -23.11 -20.65
CA ASP A 529 11.51 -23.74 -21.09
C ASP A 529 10.50 -22.72 -21.65
N ALA A 530 10.98 -21.85 -22.56
CA ALA A 530 10.17 -20.75 -23.10
C ALA A 530 8.98 -21.25 -23.95
N ASP A 531 9.06 -22.46 -24.50
CA ASP A 531 8.00 -23.09 -25.29
C ASP A 531 6.91 -23.81 -24.47
N LYS A 532 7.01 -23.81 -23.14
CA LYS A 532 5.99 -24.41 -22.26
C LYS A 532 4.88 -23.40 -21.98
N GLU A 533 3.87 -23.42 -22.84
CA GLU A 533 2.71 -22.55 -22.69
C GLU A 533 2.01 -22.69 -21.33
N GLY A 534 1.37 -21.59 -20.93
CA GLY A 534 0.72 -21.44 -19.63
C GLY A 534 0.92 -20.04 -19.08
N PHE A 535 0.45 -19.79 -17.85
CA PHE A 535 0.54 -18.47 -17.23
C PHE A 535 1.97 -17.91 -17.22
N LEU A 536 2.99 -18.77 -17.02
CA LEU A 536 4.38 -18.32 -16.92
C LEU A 536 5.03 -17.93 -18.26
N ARG A 537 4.43 -18.34 -19.40
CA ARG A 537 4.97 -18.18 -20.76
C ARG A 537 3.93 -17.64 -21.76
N SER A 538 2.87 -17.00 -21.25
CA SER A 538 1.94 -16.25 -22.10
C SER A 538 2.62 -15.03 -22.74
N ARG A 539 2.06 -14.51 -23.82
CA ARG A 539 2.51 -13.26 -24.48
C ARG A 539 2.82 -12.15 -23.48
N THR A 540 1.89 -11.85 -22.58
CA THR A 540 2.04 -10.82 -21.53
C THR A 540 3.25 -11.09 -20.64
N SER A 541 3.35 -12.32 -20.13
CA SER A 541 4.42 -12.76 -19.25
C SER A 541 5.80 -12.68 -19.87
N LEU A 542 5.91 -13.06 -21.14
CA LEU A 542 7.16 -13.00 -21.90
C LEU A 542 7.58 -11.54 -22.12
N ILE A 543 6.68 -10.66 -22.57
CA ILE A 543 6.98 -9.23 -22.77
C ILE A 543 7.44 -8.57 -21.46
N GLN A 544 6.78 -8.85 -20.33
CA GLN A 544 7.20 -8.32 -19.03
C GLN A 544 8.58 -8.82 -18.60
N THR A 545 8.87 -10.09 -18.84
CA THR A 545 10.16 -10.71 -18.51
C THR A 545 11.28 -10.13 -19.38
N ILE A 546 11.01 -9.97 -20.68
CA ILE A 546 11.91 -9.29 -21.64
C ILE A 546 12.23 -7.86 -21.18
N GLY A 547 11.21 -7.13 -20.72
CA GLY A 547 11.35 -5.75 -20.24
C GLY A 547 12.34 -5.58 -19.08
N ARG A 548 12.75 -6.64 -18.39
CA ARG A 548 13.76 -6.60 -17.32
C ARG A 548 15.18 -6.36 -17.84
N ALA A 549 15.48 -6.74 -19.08
CA ALA A 549 16.75 -6.43 -19.74
C ALA A 549 16.76 -5.05 -20.42
N ALA A 550 15.62 -4.36 -20.51
CA ALA A 550 15.50 -3.09 -21.24
C ALA A 550 16.07 -1.86 -20.51
N ARG A 551 16.60 -2.04 -19.29
CA ARG A 551 17.22 -0.97 -18.49
C ARG A 551 18.74 -0.87 -18.65
N ASN A 552 19.33 -1.74 -19.46
CA ASN A 552 20.75 -1.81 -19.73
C ASN A 552 21.04 -1.63 -21.23
N VAL A 553 22.09 -0.88 -21.58
CA VAL A 553 22.48 -0.62 -22.98
C VAL A 553 22.83 -1.92 -23.72
N SER A 554 23.42 -2.88 -23.01
CA SER A 554 23.82 -4.20 -23.51
C SER A 554 22.74 -5.27 -23.29
N GLY A 555 21.50 -4.86 -22.97
CA GLY A 555 20.41 -5.76 -22.62
C GLY A 555 20.10 -6.81 -23.69
N GLN A 556 20.11 -8.08 -23.30
CA GLN A 556 19.76 -9.23 -24.14
C GLN A 556 18.84 -10.21 -23.41
N VAL A 557 18.05 -10.94 -24.18
CA VAL A 557 17.17 -12.00 -23.67
C VAL A 557 17.46 -13.30 -24.41
N HIS A 558 17.71 -14.38 -23.67
CA HIS A 558 17.83 -15.73 -24.23
C HIS A 558 16.59 -16.55 -23.88
N MET A 559 15.86 -17.00 -24.90
CA MET A 559 14.73 -17.91 -24.74
C MET A 559 15.18 -19.33 -25.11
N TYR A 560 15.22 -20.23 -24.13
CA TYR A 560 15.56 -21.64 -24.36
C TYR A 560 14.30 -22.43 -24.71
N ALA A 561 14.20 -22.90 -25.95
CA ALA A 561 13.02 -23.53 -26.51
C ALA A 561 13.39 -24.41 -27.72
N ASP A 562 12.63 -25.50 -27.93
CA ASP A 562 12.78 -26.35 -29.11
C ASP A 562 11.81 -25.94 -30.23
N THR A 563 10.73 -25.22 -29.88
CA THR A 563 9.73 -24.70 -30.80
C THR A 563 9.40 -23.24 -30.49
N ILE A 564 8.99 -22.46 -31.49
CA ILE A 564 8.46 -21.11 -31.28
C ILE A 564 6.94 -21.23 -31.18
N THR A 565 6.38 -20.93 -30.01
CA THR A 565 4.92 -20.89 -29.78
C THR A 565 4.33 -19.56 -30.25
N ASP A 566 3.01 -19.48 -30.41
CA ASP A 566 2.31 -18.23 -30.77
C ASP A 566 2.61 -17.12 -29.73
N SER A 567 2.58 -17.46 -28.44
CA SER A 567 2.95 -16.55 -27.35
C SER A 567 4.38 -16.00 -27.48
N MET A 568 5.34 -16.85 -27.90
CA MET A 568 6.72 -16.43 -28.13
C MET A 568 6.82 -15.53 -29.36
N GLN A 569 6.19 -15.91 -30.47
CA GLN A 569 6.21 -15.16 -31.71
C GLN A 569 5.67 -13.74 -31.49
N ASP A 570 4.50 -13.62 -30.87
CA ASP A 570 3.89 -12.31 -30.56
C ASP A 570 4.77 -11.43 -29.66
N ALA A 571 5.43 -12.03 -28.67
CA ALA A 571 6.32 -11.31 -27.76
C ALA A 571 7.60 -10.84 -28.47
N ILE A 572 8.19 -11.69 -29.32
CA ILE A 572 9.38 -11.37 -30.12
C ILE A 572 9.05 -10.25 -31.12
N ASP A 573 7.94 -10.36 -31.84
CA ASP A 573 7.53 -9.40 -32.86
C ASP A 573 7.24 -8.02 -32.24
N GLU A 574 6.54 -7.97 -31.10
CA GLU A 574 6.29 -6.70 -30.41
C GLU A 574 7.59 -6.07 -29.87
N THR A 575 8.52 -6.88 -29.37
CA THR A 575 9.83 -6.41 -28.90
C THR A 575 10.65 -5.83 -30.05
N ASN A 576 10.70 -6.53 -31.19
CA ASN A 576 11.42 -6.07 -32.38
C ASN A 576 10.80 -4.79 -32.96
N ARG A 577 9.47 -4.71 -33.04
CA ARG A 577 8.75 -3.50 -33.48
C ARG A 577 9.11 -2.28 -32.62
N ARG A 578 9.14 -2.44 -31.29
CA ARG A 578 9.52 -1.37 -30.36
C ARG A 578 10.99 -0.97 -30.55
N ARG A 579 11.88 -1.97 -30.59
CA ARG A 579 13.32 -1.76 -30.75
C ARG A 579 13.64 -1.01 -32.04
N GLU A 580 13.04 -1.37 -33.16
CA GLU A 580 13.22 -0.69 -34.46
C GLU A 580 12.82 0.79 -34.38
N LYS A 581 11.64 1.11 -33.82
CA LYS A 581 11.18 2.49 -33.63
C LYS A 581 12.11 3.30 -32.72
N GLN A 582 12.57 2.69 -31.63
CA GLN A 582 13.48 3.36 -30.68
C GLN A 582 14.84 3.66 -31.31
N ILE A 583 15.41 2.71 -32.08
CA ILE A 583 16.66 2.92 -32.83
C ILE A 583 16.49 4.02 -33.87
N ALA A 584 15.38 4.01 -34.62
CA ALA A 584 15.09 5.05 -35.61
C ALA A 584 15.01 6.44 -34.96
N TYR A 585 14.27 6.56 -33.85
CA TYR A 585 14.15 7.80 -33.09
C TYR A 585 15.51 8.29 -32.59
N ASN A 586 16.30 7.41 -31.97
CA ASN A 586 17.63 7.74 -31.48
C ASN A 586 18.56 8.21 -32.61
N THR A 587 18.51 7.55 -33.77
CA THR A 587 19.32 7.91 -34.94
C THR A 587 18.93 9.27 -35.50
N GLU A 588 17.63 9.55 -35.60
CA GLU A 588 17.10 10.82 -36.10
C GLU A 588 17.45 12.00 -35.17
N HIS A 589 17.47 11.77 -33.86
CA HIS A 589 17.68 12.81 -32.85
C HIS A 589 19.13 12.87 -32.31
N GLY A 590 20.03 12.01 -32.80
CA GLY A 590 21.42 11.94 -32.35
C GLY A 590 21.59 11.56 -30.88
N ILE A 591 20.73 10.65 -30.38
CA ILE A 591 20.72 10.21 -28.97
C ILE A 591 21.53 8.93 -28.84
N ASP A 592 22.60 8.98 -28.04
CA ASP A 592 23.32 7.79 -27.61
C ASP A 592 22.64 7.17 -26.37
N PRO A 593 22.26 5.87 -26.40
CA PRO A 593 21.63 5.22 -25.26
C PRO A 593 22.51 5.27 -24.01
N THR A 594 21.97 5.79 -22.92
CA THR A 594 22.68 5.85 -21.63
C THR A 594 21.97 5.01 -20.57
N PRO A 595 22.73 4.25 -19.75
CA PRO A 595 22.13 3.51 -18.67
C PRO A 595 21.60 4.48 -17.60
N LEU A 596 20.43 4.17 -17.03
CA LEU A 596 19.84 4.98 -15.97
C LEU A 596 20.71 4.87 -14.71
N ARG A 597 21.44 5.92 -14.35
CA ARG A 597 22.16 5.99 -13.07
C ARG A 597 21.19 6.42 -11.97
N LYS A 598 20.29 5.52 -11.56
CA LYS A 598 19.51 5.76 -10.33
C LYS A 598 20.46 5.60 -9.15
N ARG A 599 20.53 6.60 -8.27
CA ARG A 599 21.08 6.39 -6.93
C ARG A 599 20.32 5.20 -6.34
N ILE A 600 21.03 4.28 -5.67
CA ILE A 600 20.36 3.29 -4.84
C ILE A 600 19.51 4.13 -3.87
N ALA A 601 18.19 4.12 -4.04
CA ALA A 601 17.34 5.04 -3.30
C ALA A 601 17.56 4.77 -1.80
N ASP A 602 17.96 5.83 -1.10
CA ASP A 602 18.69 5.85 0.17
C ASP A 602 17.91 5.25 1.35
N VAL A 603 16.61 5.04 1.22
CA VAL A 603 15.76 4.77 2.37
C VAL A 603 15.97 3.37 2.95
N THR A 604 15.93 2.32 2.11
CA THR A 604 16.24 0.94 2.53
C THR A 604 17.75 0.73 2.72
N ASP A 605 18.56 1.59 2.10
CA ASP A 605 20.02 1.59 2.23
C ASP A 605 20.49 2.14 3.59
N MET A 606 19.75 3.11 4.15
CA MET A 606 19.98 3.70 5.48
C MET A 606 19.60 2.75 6.61
N LEU A 607 18.43 2.11 6.51
CA LEU A 607 17.96 1.11 7.47
C LEU A 607 18.97 -0.02 7.65
N ALA A 608 19.37 -0.66 6.55
CA ALA A 608 20.29 -1.78 6.63
C ALA A 608 21.77 -1.40 6.84
N ARG A 609 22.12 -0.10 6.85
CA ARG A 609 23.42 0.38 7.35
C ARG A 609 23.39 0.54 8.88
N GLU A 610 22.25 0.93 9.42
CA GLU A 610 22.06 1.03 10.87
C GLU A 610 22.15 -0.33 11.55
N ASP A 611 21.58 -1.38 10.96
CA ASP A 611 21.58 -2.73 11.52
C ASP A 611 23.00 -3.25 11.71
N ILE A 612 23.85 -3.04 10.69
CA ILE A 612 25.25 -3.47 10.73
C ILE A 612 26.03 -2.68 11.79
N ASP A 613 25.75 -1.38 11.93
CA ASP A 613 26.38 -0.53 12.95
C ASP A 613 25.85 -0.86 14.37
N THR A 614 24.58 -1.21 14.52
CA THR A 614 23.96 -1.68 15.77
C THR A 614 24.55 -3.03 16.18
N ASP A 615 24.53 -4.02 15.30
CA ASP A 615 25.09 -5.35 15.54
C ASP A 615 26.59 -5.29 15.87
N THR A 616 27.37 -4.42 15.21
CA THR A 616 28.80 -4.28 15.53
C THR A 616 29.06 -3.59 16.86
N LEU A 617 28.25 -2.60 17.25
CA LEU A 617 28.30 -1.95 18.57
C LEU A 617 27.93 -2.93 19.70
N LEU A 618 26.89 -3.73 19.50
CA LEU A 618 26.39 -4.70 20.48
C LEU A 618 27.27 -5.96 20.57
N ALA A 619 27.91 -6.35 19.47
CA ALA A 619 28.83 -7.48 19.44
C ALA A 619 30.15 -7.22 20.18
N THR A 620 30.51 -5.95 20.41
CA THR A 620 31.79 -5.61 21.06
C THR A 620 31.87 -5.92 22.56
N ASP A 621 30.76 -6.22 23.27
CA ASP A 621 30.81 -6.48 24.73
C ASP A 621 30.06 -7.72 25.26
N TYR A 622 29.54 -8.61 24.40
CA TYR A 622 28.83 -9.83 24.85
C TYR A 622 29.56 -11.16 24.61
N ARG A 623 30.78 -11.30 25.16
CA ARG A 623 31.44 -12.59 25.40
C ARG A 623 31.56 -12.96 26.88
N SER A 624 30.47 -12.83 27.64
CA SER A 624 30.22 -13.68 28.82
C SER A 624 28.79 -13.51 29.31
N GLY A 625 27.98 -14.57 29.24
CA GLY A 625 26.69 -14.60 29.95
C GLY A 625 25.47 -15.12 29.19
N LYS A 626 25.61 -15.99 28.18
CA LYS A 626 24.48 -16.51 27.39
C LYS A 626 23.67 -17.65 28.05
N GLU A 627 23.72 -17.83 29.37
CA GLU A 627 23.09 -18.97 30.05
C GLU A 627 22.10 -18.65 31.18
N LYS A 628 21.67 -17.39 31.38
CA LYS A 628 20.71 -17.08 32.47
C LYS A 628 19.43 -16.30 32.13
N VAL A 629 19.22 -15.87 30.89
CA VAL A 629 18.03 -15.06 30.53
C VAL A 629 16.87 -15.90 29.96
N ALA A 630 17.10 -17.18 29.65
CA ALA A 630 16.07 -18.05 29.07
C ALA A 630 15.00 -18.53 30.07
N GLN A 631 15.17 -18.32 31.38
CA GLN A 631 14.22 -18.79 32.40
C GLN A 631 13.25 -17.72 32.94
N ASP A 632 13.50 -16.42 32.73
CA ASP A 632 12.60 -15.36 33.20
C ASP A 632 11.60 -14.86 32.13
N ARG A 633 11.78 -15.24 30.85
CA ARG A 633 10.82 -14.93 29.76
C ARG A 633 9.48 -15.66 29.85
N ALA A 634 9.32 -16.64 30.74
CA ALA A 634 8.09 -17.42 30.87
C ALA A 634 7.11 -16.91 31.95
N ARG A 635 7.38 -15.77 32.62
CA ARG A 635 6.55 -15.26 33.73
C ARG A 635 6.20 -13.77 33.71
N ALA A 636 6.36 -13.06 32.60
CA ALA A 636 5.92 -11.68 32.48
C ALA A 636 5.07 -11.46 31.22
N ASN A 637 3.88 -12.08 31.20
CA ASN A 637 2.74 -11.58 30.43
C ASN A 637 1.78 -10.92 31.44
N ALA A 638 2.06 -9.66 31.75
CA ALA A 638 1.09 -8.73 32.32
C ALA A 638 1.46 -7.37 31.76
N VAL A 639 0.53 -6.82 30.99
CA VAL A 639 0.57 -5.47 30.43
C VAL A 639 0.65 -4.51 31.62
N ASP A 640 1.75 -3.77 31.73
CA ASP A 640 1.79 -2.54 32.51
C ASP A 640 2.37 -1.43 31.63
N SER A 641 1.54 -0.44 31.42
CA SER A 641 1.82 0.83 30.76
C SER A 641 2.99 1.54 31.43
N MET A 642 3.88 2.17 30.64
CA MET A 642 4.81 3.16 31.18
C MET A 642 4.73 4.48 30.44
N GLN A 643 4.11 5.45 31.12
CA GLN A 643 4.51 6.85 31.06
C GLN A 643 5.66 7.10 32.02
N GLY A 644 6.61 7.92 31.57
CA GLY A 644 7.23 8.97 32.36
C GLY A 644 7.74 8.58 33.75
N ARG A 645 8.86 7.85 33.80
CA ARG A 645 9.84 8.09 34.86
C ARG A 645 11.00 8.89 34.30
N GLN A 646 11.20 10.05 34.90
CA GLN A 646 12.49 10.73 35.03
C GLN A 646 13.58 9.65 35.20
N ILE A 647 14.51 9.56 34.24
CA ILE A 647 15.47 8.45 34.22
C ILE A 647 16.48 8.72 35.33
N ASP A 648 16.31 7.97 36.41
CA ASP A 648 17.36 7.68 37.37
C ASP A 648 18.45 6.94 36.57
N LEU A 649 19.56 7.61 36.27
CA LEU A 649 20.80 6.96 35.84
C LEU A 649 21.27 6.11 37.03
N GLY A 650 20.65 4.95 37.22
CA GLY A 650 21.05 3.98 38.23
C GLY A 650 22.45 3.45 37.96
N ASP A 651 22.84 2.41 38.70
CA ASP A 651 24.19 1.82 38.67
C ASP A 651 24.66 1.23 37.30
N ASP A 652 23.84 1.31 36.23
CA ASP A 652 24.20 0.86 34.87
C ASP A 652 23.62 1.76 33.75
N PRO A 653 24.25 2.90 33.46
CA PRO A 653 23.90 3.80 32.35
C PRO A 653 24.05 3.14 30.96
N VAL A 654 24.96 2.18 30.84
CA VAL A 654 25.29 1.51 29.58
C VAL A 654 24.18 0.54 29.19
N GLY A 655 23.68 -0.25 30.14
CA GLY A 655 22.56 -1.17 29.92
C GLY A 655 21.26 -0.47 29.52
N ALA A 656 20.96 0.68 30.13
CA ALA A 656 19.75 1.46 29.80
C ALA A 656 19.80 2.03 28.38
N LEU A 657 20.92 2.66 27.99
CA LEU A 657 21.13 3.18 26.64
C LEU A 657 21.12 2.07 25.58
N THR A 658 21.69 0.90 25.91
CA THR A 658 21.69 -0.27 25.02
C THR A 658 20.27 -0.78 24.77
N GLY A 659 19.45 -0.92 25.83
CA GLY A 659 18.05 -1.35 25.70
C GLY A 659 17.19 -0.38 24.88
N MET A 660 17.42 0.93 25.03
CA MET A 660 16.73 1.95 24.23
C MET A 660 17.12 1.89 22.75
N ILE A 661 18.41 1.67 22.45
CA ILE A 661 18.88 1.49 21.08
C ILE A 661 18.24 0.24 20.45
N ASP A 662 18.15 -0.88 21.18
CA ASP A 662 17.50 -2.10 20.69
C ASP A 662 16.01 -1.88 20.40
N GLU A 663 15.30 -1.21 21.31
CA GLU A 663 13.88 -0.92 21.17
C GLU A 663 13.60 0.04 20.00
N MET A 664 14.33 1.15 19.91
CA MET A 664 14.17 2.10 18.81
C MET A 664 14.63 1.53 17.46
N THR A 665 15.64 0.66 17.44
CA THR A 665 16.04 -0.07 16.22
C THR A 665 14.93 -1.03 15.79
N ALA A 666 14.30 -1.75 16.72
CA ALA A 666 13.16 -2.62 16.41
C ALA A 666 11.95 -1.81 15.89
N GLN A 667 11.66 -0.65 16.46
CA GLN A 667 10.61 0.25 15.98
C GLN A 667 10.94 0.82 14.58
N MET A 668 12.20 1.16 14.34
CA MET A 668 12.69 1.63 13.03
C MET A 668 12.49 0.53 11.97
N HIS A 669 12.79 -0.73 12.33
CA HIS A 669 12.54 -1.90 11.48
C HIS A 669 11.08 -2.11 11.19
N GLN A 670 10.23 -2.03 12.20
CA GLN A 670 8.79 -2.15 12.02
C GLN A 670 8.27 -1.04 11.10
N ALA A 671 8.74 0.20 11.28
CA ALA A 671 8.40 1.30 10.37
C ALA A 671 8.86 1.02 8.93
N ALA A 672 10.05 0.46 8.75
CA ALA A 672 10.57 0.05 7.44
C ALA A 672 9.77 -1.10 6.80
N GLU A 673 9.41 -2.12 7.59
CA GLU A 673 8.58 -3.26 7.20
C GLU A 673 7.22 -2.81 6.70
N SER A 674 6.67 -1.81 7.37
CA SER A 674 5.41 -1.16 7.00
C SER A 674 5.56 -0.12 5.90
N LEU A 675 6.74 -0.01 5.27
CA LEU A 675 7.09 0.94 4.20
C LEU A 675 6.91 2.42 4.61
N ASN A 676 6.98 2.70 5.90
CA ASN A 676 6.90 4.02 6.49
C ASN A 676 8.29 4.64 6.62
N PHE A 677 8.78 5.08 5.49
CA PHE A 677 10.16 5.48 5.27
C PHE A 677 10.58 6.79 5.95
N GLU A 678 9.63 7.69 6.19
CA GLU A 678 9.85 8.96 6.89
C GLU A 678 10.02 8.71 8.40
N VAL A 679 9.18 7.85 8.99
CA VAL A 679 9.31 7.46 10.41
C VAL A 679 10.54 6.59 10.63
N ALA A 680 10.83 5.66 9.72
CA ALA A 680 12.10 4.94 9.72
C ALA A 680 13.30 5.91 9.71
N ALA A 681 13.28 6.95 8.89
CA ALA A 681 14.34 7.96 8.86
C ALA A 681 14.43 8.81 10.14
N ARG A 682 13.31 9.12 10.79
CA ARG A 682 13.29 9.83 12.08
C ARG A 682 13.83 8.96 13.22
N LEU A 683 13.33 7.73 13.35
CA LEU A 683 13.78 6.77 14.37
C LEU A 683 15.28 6.45 14.22
N ARG A 684 15.77 6.38 12.97
CA ARG A 684 17.20 6.30 12.65
C ARG A 684 17.99 7.45 13.27
N ASP A 685 17.55 8.69 13.04
CA ASP A 685 18.27 9.86 13.56
C ASP A 685 18.31 9.88 15.09
N GLU A 686 17.23 9.42 15.74
CA GLU A 686 17.17 9.23 17.20
C GLU A 686 18.12 8.11 17.68
N VAL A 687 18.15 6.96 17.00
CA VAL A 687 19.09 5.86 17.27
C VAL A 687 20.54 6.32 17.13
N GLN A 688 20.87 7.18 16.15
CA GLN A 688 22.22 7.73 15.99
C GLN A 688 22.65 8.63 17.12
N GLU A 689 21.75 9.47 17.64
CA GLU A 689 22.04 10.30 18.81
C GLU A 689 22.27 9.44 20.05
N LEU A 690 21.42 8.43 20.30
CA LEU A 690 21.62 7.49 21.42
C LEU A 690 22.93 6.70 21.30
N LYS A 691 23.32 6.27 20.10
CA LYS A 691 24.62 5.62 19.86
C LYS A 691 25.79 6.56 20.10
N LYS A 692 25.68 7.85 19.78
CA LYS A 692 26.72 8.85 20.12
C LYS A 692 26.85 9.02 21.63
N GLU A 693 25.73 9.07 22.35
CA GLU A 693 25.72 9.12 23.82
C GLU A 693 26.33 7.87 24.45
N LEU A 694 25.96 6.67 23.97
CA LEU A 694 26.54 5.40 24.42
C LEU A 694 28.07 5.37 24.21
N ARG A 695 28.55 5.81 23.03
CA ARG A 695 29.99 5.93 22.73
C ARG A 695 30.70 6.95 23.61
N ALA A 696 30.01 8.01 24.06
CA ALA A 696 30.57 9.01 24.97
C ALA A 696 30.69 8.45 26.40
N VAL A 697 29.66 7.74 26.88
CA VAL A 697 29.64 7.08 28.19
C VAL A 697 30.64 5.93 28.29
N GLN A 698 30.86 5.17 27.21
CA GLN A 698 31.88 4.11 27.17
C GLN A 698 33.33 4.64 27.12
N ARG A 699 33.52 5.94 26.83
CA ARG A 699 34.83 6.60 26.76
C ARG A 699 35.19 7.40 28.02
N SER A 700 34.21 7.69 28.88
CA SER A 700 34.38 8.29 30.21
C SER A 700 34.63 7.22 31.26
#